data_AF-A0A538KA38-F1
#
_entry.id   AF-A0A538KA38-F1
#
_cell.length_a   1.000
_cell.length_b   1.000
_cell.length_c   1.000
_cell.angle_alpha   90.00
_cell.angle_beta   90.00
_cell.angle_gamma   90.00
#
_symmetry.space_group_name_H-M   'P 1'
#
loop_
_entity.id
_entity.type
_entity.pdbx_description
1 polymer ?
#
loop_
_entity_poly.entity_id
_entity_poly.type
_entity_poly.pdbx_seq_one_letter_code
_entity_poly.pdbx_strand_id
1 'polypeptide(L)'
;MARRVLAGGGLAALALVAGAAPAAAHPSLLQAAPAPGLSVPSAPRTVALALSEPAIARGSRIVVRGPGGAVGVGRVRAADGGRTLSVALRSRVRPGVYEVDWSALGDDGHATGGRFRFGVQGRGGTPPPGAERLTGAGGVGRGEQRAAAQGAVTVIARWLGVLAAALLLGGGLLARRSNPARDRWRAAAPLALLLGVVVAVGGVLAEATAGAGGALDVRLLGASGAGVAAVARLGALLAAALGARVARLRDAAWVAGGAGALVATGLDGHVLTVRHDRALALGGQVVHTLAAGVWLGGLLLLGLLAVRVRDGGARAALGDAARAFATLAPAALGAAFLTGALAAVREVHHWYFLRWSDYGRLVIAKAALVVVAAAAGAFIARRGARPRVLRTEAIAVVVVAALASALAAVPAGRGQPLPAVRGTLLPGPAIASALTGSGVAHLTLAPARAGDNRLVVDGPRAARSGRVRLACACARHPLVARLRAGAATIRLPAEGTWYAYVAGGRSPAALTVGVPGAPGAPPVEVLAAADLSGPGADRCRSLLVGLELGVGRLNALGGLDGGHKVVLTAFDTGGSAQRAAAAVRGRRAVALAGACGAGGDRAVRSAATAGLPSIVGDPAVAPVSAPRVFRLAGDPAAEGYAAGRYLVRGVVAAQADADARDAPSPVRAYAARDALGRRWLAGLRRALAGATPADAARWPAPDGAGDPRTRGSDRAVRVVASSPARFAAAPARALDRRRTAAVALDGPAAQLAAALRRAGRPGGRWAPAPVIASERTFSEAFVGAAGSLGRLGVVRGASEISPDSRDALAYAQAVGELFPGERPTLEGLRGYATGLALAAAVRGGTAPDDVVARLRRPAPFTDAIAAPWRADAPAAGAQRFTVLGPTFLAATLVPPSAGGESFSGRFFADGAWRRLTSDVYGPPLAAPVLSARR
;
A
#
# COMPACT_ATOMS: atom_id res chain seq x y z
N MET A 1 18.23 55.18 0.43
CA MET A 1 17.14 54.32 0.97
C MET A 1 16.48 53.38 -0.05
N ALA A 2 16.07 53.83 -1.25
CA ALA A 2 15.39 52.97 -2.24
C ALA A 2 16.17 51.72 -2.70
N ARG A 3 17.51 51.81 -2.85
CA ARG A 3 18.39 50.67 -3.13
C ARG A 3 18.45 49.62 -2.00
N ARG A 4 18.40 50.07 -0.73
CA ARG A 4 18.49 49.18 0.45
C ARG A 4 17.18 48.41 0.72
N VAL A 5 16.04 48.97 0.32
CA VAL A 5 14.71 48.34 0.50
C VAL A 5 14.33 47.42 -0.67
N LEU A 6 14.74 47.73 -1.90
CA LEU A 6 14.68 46.78 -3.03
C LEU A 6 15.59 45.57 -2.76
N ALA A 7 16.76 45.79 -2.15
CA ALA A 7 17.59 44.71 -1.63
C ALA A 7 16.89 43.93 -0.50
N GLY A 8 16.21 44.60 0.43
CA GLY A 8 15.49 43.94 1.54
C GLY A 8 14.25 43.13 1.12
N GLY A 9 13.42 43.63 0.20
CA GLY A 9 12.29 42.89 -0.37
C GLY A 9 12.74 41.77 -1.32
N GLY A 10 13.82 42.00 -2.07
CA GLY A 10 14.52 40.97 -2.82
C GLY A 10 15.08 39.86 -1.92
N LEU A 11 15.71 40.22 -0.80
CA LEU A 11 16.23 39.29 0.22
C LEU A 11 15.13 38.51 0.93
N ALA A 12 13.98 39.12 1.23
CA ALA A 12 12.84 38.42 1.81
C ALA A 12 12.20 37.42 0.83
N ALA A 13 12.08 37.78 -0.46
CA ALA A 13 11.66 36.86 -1.51
C ALA A 13 12.71 35.75 -1.75
N LEU A 14 14.00 36.09 -1.73
CA LEU A 14 15.10 35.12 -1.84
C LEU A 14 15.13 34.18 -0.64
N ALA A 15 14.84 34.65 0.58
CA ALA A 15 14.76 33.85 1.80
C ALA A 15 13.52 32.95 1.82
N LEU A 16 12.38 33.40 1.28
CA LEU A 16 11.19 32.57 1.08
C LEU A 16 11.41 31.48 0.02
N VAL A 17 12.17 31.79 -1.03
CA VAL A 17 12.57 30.82 -2.07
C VAL A 17 13.67 29.87 -1.57
N ALA A 18 14.62 30.35 -0.77
CA ALA A 18 15.71 29.55 -0.20
C ALA A 18 15.26 28.68 0.99
N GLY A 19 14.18 29.07 1.68
CA GLY A 19 13.54 28.28 2.75
C GLY A 19 12.50 27.29 2.25
N ALA A 20 12.08 27.37 0.98
CA ALA A 20 11.26 26.35 0.36
C ALA A 20 12.14 25.11 0.09
N ALA A 21 11.85 24.01 0.78
CA ALA A 21 12.45 22.72 0.44
C ALA A 21 12.30 22.47 -1.07
N PRO A 22 13.30 21.87 -1.75
CA PRO A 22 13.17 21.54 -3.16
C PRO A 22 11.88 20.74 -3.36
N ALA A 23 10.98 21.28 -4.18
CA ALA A 23 9.69 20.70 -4.46
C ALA A 23 9.84 19.23 -4.90
N ALA A 24 8.93 18.38 -4.43
CA ALA A 24 8.93 16.96 -4.73
C ALA A 24 8.94 16.75 -6.26
N ALA A 25 9.98 16.12 -6.78
CA ALA A 25 10.23 16.07 -8.20
C ALA A 25 9.47 14.94 -8.89
N HIS A 26 8.96 15.19 -10.10
CA HIS A 26 8.25 14.22 -10.91
C HIS A 26 9.01 13.88 -12.18
N PRO A 27 8.92 12.63 -12.66
CA PRO A 27 8.14 11.50 -12.11
C PRO A 27 8.77 10.89 -10.84
N SER A 28 7.95 10.53 -9.84
CA SER A 28 8.45 9.91 -8.58
C SER A 28 8.38 8.37 -8.64
N LEU A 29 9.35 7.68 -8.04
CA LEU A 29 9.35 6.21 -7.92
C LEU A 29 8.32 5.76 -6.87
N LEU A 30 7.31 5.01 -7.31
CA LEU A 30 6.30 4.39 -6.45
C LEU A 30 6.78 3.03 -5.94
N GLN A 31 7.30 2.20 -6.84
CA GLN A 31 7.73 0.85 -6.54
C GLN A 31 8.86 0.42 -7.48
N ALA A 32 9.74 -0.46 -7.03
CA ALA A 32 10.76 -1.08 -7.86
C ALA A 32 10.72 -2.61 -7.74
N ALA A 33 11.11 -3.29 -8.81
CA ALA A 33 11.33 -4.72 -8.85
C ALA A 33 12.75 -4.98 -9.39
N PRO A 34 13.68 -5.55 -8.60
CA PRO A 34 13.55 -5.89 -7.17
C PRO A 34 13.30 -4.68 -6.26
N ALA A 35 12.63 -4.91 -5.12
CA ALA A 35 12.34 -3.85 -4.16
C ALA A 35 13.61 -3.37 -3.43
N PRO A 36 13.69 -2.08 -3.00
CA PRO A 36 14.79 -1.56 -2.21
C PRO A 36 15.03 -2.36 -0.91
N GLY A 37 16.28 -2.77 -0.71
CA GLY A 37 16.75 -3.57 0.42
C GLY A 37 16.37 -5.06 0.37
N LEU A 38 15.60 -5.49 -0.64
CA LEU A 38 15.22 -6.88 -0.83
C LEU A 38 16.43 -7.71 -1.29
N SER A 39 16.59 -8.89 -0.70
CA SER A 39 17.57 -9.88 -1.16
C SER A 39 16.86 -11.00 -1.93
N VAL A 40 16.88 -10.93 -3.25
CA VAL A 40 16.19 -11.89 -4.13
C VAL A 40 16.92 -13.24 -4.19
N PRO A 41 16.18 -14.36 -4.26
CA PRO A 41 16.75 -15.71 -4.22
C PRO A 41 17.54 -16.07 -5.49
N SER A 42 17.23 -15.44 -6.62
CA SER A 42 17.90 -15.63 -7.89
C SER A 42 18.13 -14.30 -8.59
N ALA A 43 19.08 -14.29 -9.52
CA ALA A 43 19.37 -13.14 -10.37
C ALA A 43 18.10 -12.69 -11.11
N PRO A 44 17.65 -11.43 -10.95
CA PRO A 44 16.50 -10.94 -11.69
C PRO A 44 16.85 -10.82 -13.18
N ARG A 45 15.87 -11.05 -14.05
CA ARG A 45 16.05 -10.86 -15.51
C ARG A 45 15.94 -9.38 -15.91
N THR A 46 15.19 -8.62 -15.12
CA THR A 46 14.89 -7.21 -15.37
C THR A 46 14.98 -6.41 -14.07
N VAL A 47 15.29 -5.12 -14.20
CA VAL A 47 15.00 -4.11 -13.19
C VAL A 47 13.88 -3.25 -13.73
N ALA A 48 12.79 -3.11 -12.98
CA ALA A 48 11.62 -2.32 -13.34
C ALA A 48 11.29 -1.29 -12.26
N LEU A 49 10.85 -0.11 -12.69
CA LEU A 49 10.53 1.06 -11.88
C LEU A 49 9.11 1.51 -12.24
N ALA A 50 8.19 1.40 -11.29
CA ALA A 50 6.85 1.97 -11.40
C ALA A 50 6.88 3.41 -10.89
N LEU A 51 6.37 4.34 -11.69
CA LEU A 51 6.44 5.78 -11.49
C LEU A 51 5.05 6.39 -11.30
N SER A 52 5.00 7.53 -10.63
CA SER A 52 3.76 8.28 -10.44
C SER A 52 3.18 8.81 -11.75
N GLU A 53 4.05 9.07 -12.73
CA GLU A 53 3.72 9.70 -14.00
C GLU A 53 4.48 9.09 -15.17
N PRO A 54 4.00 9.28 -16.40
CA PRO A 54 4.71 8.87 -17.61
C PRO A 54 6.13 9.44 -17.68
N ALA A 55 7.10 8.58 -17.99
CA ALA A 55 8.48 8.94 -18.26
C ALA A 55 8.89 8.57 -19.69
N ILE A 56 9.78 9.39 -20.26
CA ILE A 56 10.32 9.24 -21.60
C ILE A 56 11.54 8.33 -21.55
N ALA A 57 11.39 7.10 -22.06
CA ALA A 57 12.46 6.10 -22.02
C ALA A 57 13.78 6.58 -22.66
N ARG A 58 13.72 7.38 -23.73
CA ARG A 58 14.90 7.93 -24.44
C ARG A 58 15.74 8.86 -23.56
N GLY A 59 15.09 9.69 -22.75
CA GLY A 59 15.76 10.61 -21.83
C GLY A 59 16.04 10.02 -20.44
N SER A 60 15.58 8.79 -20.19
CA SER A 60 15.70 8.11 -18.90
C SER A 60 16.87 7.14 -18.89
N ARG A 61 17.37 6.82 -17.69
CA ARG A 61 18.51 5.92 -17.48
C ARG A 61 18.28 5.02 -16.28
N ILE A 62 18.67 3.76 -16.43
CA ILE A 62 18.79 2.82 -15.32
C ILE A 62 20.16 2.17 -15.45
N VAL A 63 21.00 2.38 -14.44
CA VAL A 63 22.33 1.76 -14.35
C VAL A 63 22.39 0.90 -13.12
N VAL A 64 22.90 -0.31 -13.32
CA VAL A 64 23.05 -1.30 -12.26
C VAL A 64 24.53 -1.53 -12.05
N ARG A 65 24.99 -1.39 -10.80
CA ARG A 65 26.38 -1.66 -10.39
C ARG A 65 26.36 -2.76 -9.35
N GLY A 66 27.18 -3.78 -9.53
CA GLY A 66 27.35 -4.88 -8.60
C GLY A 66 28.75 -4.94 -8.01
N PRO A 67 29.09 -6.04 -7.31
CA PRO A 67 30.41 -6.24 -6.72
C PRO A 67 31.54 -6.27 -7.76
N GLY A 68 31.25 -6.72 -8.99
CA GLY A 68 32.21 -6.75 -10.10
C GLY A 68 32.23 -5.48 -10.96
N GLY A 69 31.63 -4.38 -10.49
CA GLY A 69 31.51 -3.14 -11.25
C GLY A 69 30.18 -3.01 -12.00
N ALA A 70 30.19 -2.31 -13.13
CA ALA A 70 28.96 -2.05 -13.90
C ALA A 70 28.38 -3.34 -14.49
N VAL A 71 27.07 -3.54 -14.31
CA VAL A 71 26.31 -4.63 -14.94
C VAL A 71 25.82 -4.14 -16.29
N GLY A 72 26.12 -4.89 -17.35
CA GLY A 72 25.60 -4.60 -18.68
C GLY A 72 24.07 -4.69 -18.70
N VAL A 73 23.40 -3.61 -19.10
CA VAL A 73 21.94 -3.50 -19.20
C VAL A 73 21.48 -3.28 -20.65
N GLY A 74 20.21 -3.59 -20.90
CA GLY A 74 19.48 -3.28 -22.12
C GLY A 74 19.22 -1.80 -22.32
N ARG A 75 18.59 -1.45 -23.45
CA ARG A 75 17.97 -0.12 -23.60
C ARG A 75 16.82 0.01 -22.60
N VAL A 76 16.62 1.21 -22.06
CA VAL A 76 15.43 1.52 -21.25
C VAL A 76 14.19 1.36 -22.11
N ARG A 77 13.19 0.64 -21.58
CA ARG A 77 11.87 0.46 -22.20
C ARG A 77 10.81 1.06 -21.31
N ALA A 78 9.80 1.66 -21.93
CA ALA A 78 8.60 2.15 -21.26
C ALA A 78 7.42 1.20 -21.52
N ALA A 79 6.62 0.95 -20.49
CA ALA A 79 5.33 0.25 -20.54
C ALA A 79 4.25 1.09 -19.83
N ASP A 80 3.00 0.66 -19.89
CA ASP A 80 1.86 1.30 -19.20
C ASP A 80 1.70 2.80 -19.50
N GLY A 81 1.93 3.16 -20.77
CA GLY A 81 1.92 4.55 -21.22
C GLY A 81 3.02 5.41 -20.58
N GLY A 82 4.18 4.81 -20.24
CA GLY A 82 5.33 5.51 -19.68
C GLY A 82 5.48 5.40 -18.17
N ARG A 83 4.48 4.85 -17.45
CA ARG A 83 4.51 4.74 -15.98
C ARG A 83 5.43 3.64 -15.46
N THR A 84 5.85 2.73 -16.33
CA THR A 84 6.81 1.68 -15.95
C THR A 84 8.05 1.79 -16.82
N LEU A 85 9.20 2.08 -16.23
CA LEU A 85 10.50 2.01 -16.90
C LEU A 85 11.20 0.69 -16.55
N SER A 86 11.82 0.04 -17.53
CA SER A 86 12.55 -1.21 -17.29
C SER A 86 13.80 -1.36 -18.13
N VAL A 87 14.76 -2.13 -17.60
CA VAL A 87 15.94 -2.61 -18.33
C VAL A 87 16.11 -4.11 -18.12
N ALA A 88 16.49 -4.82 -19.20
CA ALA A 88 16.93 -6.21 -19.12
C ALA A 88 18.40 -6.27 -18.67
N LEU A 89 18.74 -7.19 -17.78
CA LEU A 89 20.13 -7.42 -17.38
C LEU A 89 20.79 -8.36 -18.41
N ARG A 90 21.82 -7.88 -19.12
CA ARG A 90 22.49 -8.59 -20.23
C ARG A 90 23.68 -9.44 -19.79
N SER A 91 24.19 -9.20 -18.59
CA SER A 91 25.33 -9.91 -18.01
C SER A 91 24.87 -10.79 -16.85
N ARG A 92 25.59 -11.90 -16.61
CA ARG A 92 25.28 -12.80 -15.50
C ARG A 92 25.46 -12.06 -14.17
N VAL A 93 24.35 -11.79 -13.50
CA VAL A 93 24.30 -11.19 -12.17
C VAL A 93 24.74 -12.26 -11.17
N ARG A 94 25.94 -12.09 -10.60
CA ARG A 94 26.50 -12.97 -9.57
C ARG A 94 25.87 -12.66 -8.20
N PRO A 95 25.97 -13.56 -7.21
CA PRO A 95 25.59 -13.24 -5.84
C PRO A 95 26.30 -11.99 -5.31
N GLY A 96 25.57 -11.11 -4.63
CA GLY A 96 26.10 -9.82 -4.15
C GLY A 96 25.08 -8.70 -4.06
N VAL A 97 25.48 -7.57 -3.47
CA VAL A 97 24.66 -6.36 -3.41
C VAL A 97 24.84 -5.54 -4.68
N TYR A 98 23.72 -5.17 -5.27
CA TYR A 98 23.62 -4.34 -6.46
C TYR A 98 23.01 -2.99 -6.11
N GLU A 99 23.58 -1.92 -6.64
CA GLU A 99 23.04 -0.58 -6.59
C GLU A 99 22.40 -0.25 -7.93
N VAL A 100 21.15 0.21 -7.89
CA VAL A 100 20.43 0.76 -9.03
C VAL A 100 20.47 2.27 -8.90
N ASP A 101 21.14 2.90 -9.86
CA ASP A 101 21.16 4.35 -10.09
C ASP A 101 20.22 4.63 -11.26
N TRP A 102 19.16 5.39 -11.00
CA TRP A 102 18.13 5.65 -12.00
C TRP A 102 17.87 7.14 -12.13
N SER A 103 17.52 7.54 -13.36
CA SER A 103 16.92 8.84 -13.65
C SER A 103 15.76 8.66 -14.62
N ALA A 104 14.66 9.36 -14.37
CA ALA A 104 13.46 9.33 -15.21
C ALA A 104 13.15 10.75 -15.68
N LEU A 105 13.12 10.94 -17.00
CA LEU A 105 12.72 12.20 -17.64
C LEU A 105 11.21 12.20 -17.79
N GLY A 106 10.52 13.14 -17.15
CA GLY A 106 9.09 13.37 -17.32
C GLY A 106 8.75 14.01 -18.66
N ASP A 107 7.46 14.00 -19.01
CA ASP A 107 6.95 14.69 -20.20
C ASP A 107 7.00 16.23 -20.07
N ASP A 108 7.17 16.72 -18.83
CA ASP A 108 7.34 18.12 -18.45
C ASP A 108 8.80 18.61 -18.57
N GLY A 109 9.71 17.81 -19.14
CA GLY A 109 11.11 18.17 -19.32
C GLY A 109 11.96 18.04 -18.06
N HIS A 110 11.37 17.68 -16.92
CA HIS A 110 12.11 17.53 -15.67
C HIS A 110 12.58 16.09 -15.45
N ALA A 111 13.83 15.95 -15.01
CA ALA A 111 14.38 14.66 -14.62
C ALA A 111 14.38 14.49 -13.10
N THR A 112 13.94 13.33 -12.65
CA THR A 112 14.16 12.86 -11.28
C THR A 112 15.18 11.76 -11.28
N GLY A 113 15.77 11.51 -10.12
CA GLY A 113 16.60 10.35 -9.96
C GLY A 113 16.70 9.90 -8.53
N GLY A 114 17.22 8.70 -8.37
CA GLY A 114 17.42 8.09 -7.07
C GLY A 114 18.38 6.93 -7.14
N ARG A 115 18.75 6.46 -5.96
CA ARG A 115 19.54 5.24 -5.80
C ARG A 115 18.88 4.32 -4.80
N PHE A 116 18.87 3.04 -5.10
CA PHE A 116 18.52 2.01 -4.14
C PHE A 116 19.39 0.78 -4.35
N ARG A 117 19.40 -0.11 -3.36
CA ARG A 117 20.18 -1.35 -3.43
C ARG A 117 19.27 -2.55 -3.30
N PHE A 118 19.60 -3.64 -3.99
CA PHE A 118 19.00 -4.95 -3.80
C PHE A 118 20.11 -6.00 -3.73
N GLY A 119 19.82 -7.13 -3.09
CA GLY A 119 20.74 -8.24 -2.94
C GLY A 119 20.40 -9.39 -3.88
N VAL A 120 21.40 -10.09 -4.40
CA VAL A 120 21.22 -11.39 -5.06
C VAL A 120 21.89 -12.45 -4.20
N GLN A 121 21.11 -13.44 -3.78
CA GLN A 121 21.60 -14.51 -2.91
C GLN A 121 22.60 -15.41 -3.62
N GLY A 122 23.50 -16.03 -2.84
CA GLY A 122 24.43 -17.05 -3.30
C GLY A 122 23.85 -18.46 -3.26
N ARG A 123 24.68 -19.45 -3.62
CA ARG A 123 24.27 -20.85 -3.71
C ARG A 123 23.69 -21.33 -2.38
N GLY A 124 22.54 -22.01 -2.42
CA GLY A 124 21.83 -22.45 -1.21
C GLY A 124 21.26 -21.30 -0.39
N GLY A 125 21.00 -20.14 -1.03
CA GLY A 125 20.40 -18.96 -0.43
C GLY A 125 21.29 -18.26 0.59
N THR A 126 22.61 -18.27 0.37
CA THR A 126 23.54 -17.48 1.18
C THR A 126 23.33 -15.97 0.93
N PRO A 127 23.65 -15.09 1.88
CA PRO A 127 23.50 -13.66 1.82
C PRO A 127 24.33 -13.17 0.66
N PRO A 128 23.88 -12.12 -0.03
CA PRO A 128 24.80 -11.37 -0.86
C PRO A 128 25.97 -10.89 0.00
N PRO A 129 27.23 -11.06 -0.44
CA PRO A 129 28.35 -10.35 0.15
C PRO A 129 28.04 -8.85 0.28
N GLY A 130 28.16 -8.32 1.50
CA GLY A 130 27.83 -6.94 1.83
C GLY A 130 26.36 -6.67 2.16
N ALA A 131 25.57 -7.70 2.54
CA ALA A 131 24.14 -7.60 2.87
C ALA A 131 23.80 -6.49 3.89
N GLU A 132 24.73 -6.15 4.78
CA GLU A 132 24.62 -5.04 5.73
C GLU A 132 24.48 -3.65 5.06
N ARG A 133 24.81 -3.52 3.78
CA ARG A 133 24.66 -2.29 2.99
C ARG A 133 23.28 -2.14 2.34
N LEU A 134 22.44 -3.17 2.43
CA LEU A 134 21.05 -3.09 2.00
C LEU A 134 20.29 -2.24 3.03
N THR A 135 19.72 -1.13 2.58
CA THR A 135 18.82 -0.30 3.38
C THR A 135 17.42 -0.59 2.86
N GLY A 136 16.53 -1.17 3.67
CA GLY A 136 15.14 -1.39 3.25
C GLY A 136 14.36 -0.08 3.15
N ALA A 137 13.18 -0.19 2.55
CA ALA A 137 12.22 0.89 2.39
C ALA A 137 11.71 1.39 3.75
N GLY A 138 12.51 2.22 4.43
CA GLY A 138 12.20 2.74 5.77
C GLY A 138 13.40 3.22 6.60
N GLY A 139 14.65 3.00 6.16
CA GLY A 139 15.81 3.59 6.83
C GLY A 139 15.81 5.12 6.77
N VAL A 140 16.06 5.77 7.92
CA VAL A 140 16.34 7.21 8.03
C VAL A 140 17.72 7.49 7.40
N GLY A 141 17.75 7.39 6.08
CA GLY A 141 18.96 7.42 5.30
C GLY A 141 18.57 7.58 3.85
N ARG A 142 18.02 8.76 3.53
CA ARG A 142 18.02 9.37 2.19
C ARG A 142 18.10 8.34 1.06
N GLY A 143 17.05 7.53 0.90
CA GLY A 143 16.62 7.07 -0.42
C GLY A 143 16.10 8.28 -1.17
N GLU A 144 16.97 9.28 -1.34
CA GLU A 144 16.66 10.61 -1.81
C GLU A 144 16.31 10.46 -3.29
N GLN A 145 15.02 10.32 -3.57
CA GLN A 145 14.45 10.90 -4.77
C GLN A 145 14.86 12.36 -4.74
N ARG A 146 15.77 12.73 -5.63
CA ARG A 146 16.14 14.12 -5.80
C ARG A 146 15.49 14.60 -7.08
N ALA A 147 14.89 15.77 -7.02
CA ALA A 147 14.83 16.61 -8.21
C ALA A 147 16.25 16.71 -8.76
N ALA A 148 16.44 16.58 -10.07
CA ALA A 148 17.54 17.32 -10.65
C ALA A 148 17.29 18.78 -10.25
N ALA A 149 18.12 19.33 -9.36
CA ALA A 149 17.95 20.70 -8.90
C ALA A 149 17.99 21.60 -10.14
N GLN A 150 16.86 22.21 -10.49
CA GLN A 150 16.84 23.20 -11.55
C GLN A 150 17.76 24.33 -11.11
N GLY A 151 18.80 24.60 -11.89
CA GLY A 151 19.71 25.69 -11.58
C GLY A 151 18.92 26.98 -11.47
N ALA A 152 19.26 27.85 -10.50
CA ALA A 152 18.61 29.14 -10.35
C ALA A 152 18.57 29.93 -11.67
N VAL A 153 19.59 29.75 -12.52
CA VAL A 153 19.69 30.33 -13.86
C VAL A 153 18.55 29.90 -14.79
N THR A 154 18.17 28.62 -14.86
CA THR A 154 17.09 28.17 -15.74
C THR A 154 15.73 28.67 -15.25
N VAL A 155 15.52 28.69 -13.93
CA VAL A 155 14.33 29.28 -13.31
C VAL A 155 14.23 30.77 -13.64
N ILE A 156 15.31 31.53 -13.42
CA ILE A 156 15.38 32.96 -13.73
C ILE A 156 15.13 33.21 -15.22
N ALA A 157 15.80 32.47 -16.11
CA ALA A 157 15.64 32.61 -17.55
C ALA A 157 14.19 32.39 -17.98
N ARG A 158 13.55 31.31 -17.51
CA ARG A 158 12.14 31.02 -17.79
C ARG A 158 11.24 32.20 -17.42
N TRP A 159 11.43 32.78 -16.24
CA TRP A 159 10.63 33.94 -15.80
C TRP A 159 10.91 35.20 -16.59
N LEU A 160 12.17 35.46 -16.97
CA LEU A 160 12.50 36.55 -17.87
C LEU A 160 11.78 36.39 -19.22
N GLY A 161 11.69 35.17 -19.74
CA GLY A 161 10.92 34.86 -20.95
C GLY A 161 9.42 35.12 -20.79
N VAL A 162 8.82 34.70 -19.67
CA VAL A 162 7.40 34.96 -19.38
C VAL A 162 7.12 36.45 -19.23
N LEU A 163 7.99 37.19 -18.53
CA LEU A 163 7.88 38.64 -18.36
C LEU A 163 8.01 39.38 -19.70
N ALA A 164 8.94 38.95 -20.55
CA ALA A 164 9.09 39.46 -21.91
C ALA A 164 7.83 39.24 -22.75
N ALA A 165 7.31 38.00 -22.78
CA ALA A 165 6.10 37.65 -23.52
C ALA A 165 4.85 38.38 -22.99
N ALA A 166 4.73 38.51 -21.66
CA ALA A 166 3.69 39.29 -21.01
C ALA A 166 3.77 40.78 -21.41
N LEU A 167 4.96 41.39 -21.41
CA LEU A 167 5.14 42.77 -21.83
C LEU A 167 4.77 42.97 -23.32
N LEU A 168 5.10 42.02 -24.19
CA LEU A 168 4.69 42.06 -25.60
C LEU A 168 3.16 41.99 -25.77
N LEU A 169 2.49 41.07 -25.05
CA LEU A 169 1.04 40.92 -25.11
C LEU A 169 0.29 42.01 -24.33
N GLY A 170 0.39 42.00 -23.00
CA GLY A 170 -0.36 42.88 -22.11
C GLY A 170 0.04 44.34 -22.23
N GLY A 171 1.34 44.61 -22.37
CA GLY A 171 1.84 45.96 -22.66
C GLY A 171 1.36 46.47 -24.02
N GLY A 172 1.30 45.60 -25.05
CA GLY A 172 0.81 45.95 -26.38
C GLY A 172 -0.70 46.22 -26.42
N LEU A 173 -1.50 45.46 -25.67
CA LEU A 173 -2.93 45.71 -25.53
C LEU A 173 -3.24 46.99 -24.76
N LEU A 174 -2.42 47.33 -23.75
CA LEU A 174 -2.49 48.61 -23.04
C LEU A 174 -2.07 49.78 -23.94
N ALA A 175 -1.00 49.61 -24.71
CA ALA A 175 -0.51 50.57 -25.71
C ALA A 175 -1.58 50.94 -26.76
N ARG A 176 -2.51 50.03 -27.08
CA ARG A 176 -3.63 50.34 -27.97
C ARG A 176 -4.64 51.33 -27.38
N ARG A 177 -4.66 51.49 -26.05
CA ARG A 177 -5.62 52.32 -25.30
C ARG A 177 -5.00 53.57 -24.69
N SER A 178 -3.69 53.76 -24.78
CA SER A 178 -2.98 54.92 -24.22
C SER A 178 -1.77 55.28 -25.07
N ASN A 179 -1.73 56.49 -25.63
CA ASN A 179 -0.62 56.97 -26.46
C ASN A 179 0.72 57.02 -25.70
N PRO A 180 0.79 57.55 -24.46
CA PRO A 180 2.02 57.50 -23.67
C PRO A 180 2.50 56.06 -23.38
N ALA A 181 1.56 55.12 -23.18
CA ALA A 181 1.89 53.71 -23.02
C ALA A 181 2.41 53.11 -24.34
N ARG A 182 1.87 53.52 -25.48
CA ARG A 182 2.30 53.08 -26.82
C ARG A 182 3.74 53.41 -27.12
N ASP A 183 4.14 54.65 -26.88
CA ASP A 183 5.52 55.10 -27.18
C ASP A 183 6.52 54.36 -26.29
N ARG A 184 6.18 54.22 -25.00
CA ARG A 184 7.03 53.49 -24.06
C ARG A 184 7.12 52.01 -24.39
N TRP A 185 5.99 51.39 -24.75
CA TRP A 185 5.95 49.99 -25.15
C TRP A 185 6.74 49.74 -26.43
N ARG A 186 6.58 50.57 -27.47
CA ARG A 186 7.36 50.46 -28.72
C ARG A 186 8.86 50.61 -28.49
N ALA A 187 9.28 51.41 -27.52
CA ALA A 187 10.68 51.52 -27.11
C ALA A 187 11.19 50.27 -26.36
N ALA A 188 10.32 49.57 -25.61
CA ALA A 188 10.71 48.40 -24.81
C ALA A 188 10.51 47.06 -25.54
N ALA A 189 9.61 46.99 -26.51
CA ALA A 189 9.21 45.77 -27.21
C ALA A 189 10.36 45.09 -27.98
N PRO A 190 11.28 45.79 -28.67
CA PRO A 190 12.43 45.15 -29.32
C PRO A 190 13.34 44.43 -28.31
N LEU A 191 13.59 45.05 -27.15
CA LEU A 191 14.39 44.44 -26.09
C LEU A 191 13.67 43.25 -25.46
N ALA A 192 12.35 43.37 -25.23
CA ALA A 192 11.54 42.27 -24.73
C ALA A 192 11.54 41.08 -25.71
N LEU A 193 11.41 41.35 -27.02
CA LEU A 193 11.47 40.33 -28.06
C LEU A 193 12.84 39.65 -28.11
N LEU A 194 13.93 40.43 -28.08
CA LEU A 194 15.29 39.89 -28.05
C LEU A 194 15.51 39.00 -26.82
N LEU A 195 15.15 39.49 -25.64
CA LEU A 195 15.24 38.72 -24.40
C LEU A 195 14.40 37.43 -24.48
N GLY A 196 13.18 37.51 -25.00
CA GLY A 196 12.32 36.36 -25.22
C GLY A 196 12.94 35.33 -26.15
N VAL A 197 13.54 35.75 -27.27
CA VAL A 197 14.22 34.85 -28.23
C VAL A 197 15.43 34.19 -27.58
N VAL A 198 16.29 34.96 -26.89
CA VAL A 198 17.48 34.41 -26.20
C VAL A 198 17.08 33.37 -25.16
N VAL A 199 16.06 33.67 -24.35
CA VAL A 199 15.52 32.71 -23.36
C VAL A 199 14.90 31.49 -24.06
N ALA A 200 14.17 31.66 -25.15
CA ALA A 200 13.54 30.56 -25.88
C ALA A 200 14.59 29.63 -26.53
N VAL A 201 15.68 30.18 -27.06
CA VAL A 201 16.83 29.39 -27.53
C VAL A 201 17.45 28.60 -26.38
N GLY A 202 17.68 29.25 -25.22
CA GLY A 202 18.14 28.58 -24.02
C GLY A 202 17.21 27.45 -23.55
N GLY A 203 15.89 27.66 -23.66
CA GLY A 203 14.87 26.64 -23.36
C GLY A 203 14.95 25.44 -24.30
N VAL A 204 15.05 25.67 -25.61
CA VAL A 204 15.22 24.58 -26.60
C VAL A 204 16.50 23.79 -26.33
N LEU A 205 17.61 24.47 -25.99
CA LEU A 205 18.86 23.82 -25.64
C LEU A 205 18.74 23.00 -24.34
N ALA A 206 18.04 23.54 -23.33
CA ALA A 206 17.78 22.83 -22.09
C ALA A 206 16.98 21.54 -22.33
N GLU A 207 15.92 21.59 -23.12
CA GLU A 207 15.11 20.41 -23.46
C GLU A 207 15.88 19.40 -24.32
N ALA A 208 16.67 19.87 -25.29
CA ALA A 208 17.53 19.01 -26.10
C ALA A 208 18.64 18.32 -25.28
N THR A 209 18.97 18.83 -24.10
CA THR A 209 19.98 18.26 -23.18
C THR A 209 19.38 17.66 -21.91
N ALA A 210 18.05 17.62 -21.78
CA ALA A 210 17.35 17.11 -20.60
C ALA A 210 17.52 15.60 -20.36
N GLY A 211 18.00 14.87 -21.37
CA GLY A 211 18.25 13.44 -21.29
C GLY A 211 19.36 13.07 -20.31
N ALA A 212 19.30 11.84 -19.82
CA ALA A 212 20.29 11.29 -18.91
C ALA A 212 21.71 11.35 -19.51
N GLY A 213 22.55 12.21 -18.94
CA GLY A 213 23.94 12.44 -19.38
C GLY A 213 24.21 13.85 -19.95
N GLY A 214 23.18 14.68 -20.14
CA GLY A 214 23.33 16.08 -20.56
C GLY A 214 23.78 16.28 -22.02
N ALA A 215 23.86 15.20 -22.81
CA ALA A 215 24.22 15.27 -24.21
C ALA A 215 23.08 15.84 -25.04
N LEU A 216 23.42 16.58 -26.10
CA LEU A 216 22.45 17.16 -27.02
C LEU A 216 21.80 16.06 -27.88
N ASP A 217 20.51 15.79 -27.66
CA ASP A 217 19.66 14.92 -28.48
C ASP A 217 18.41 15.69 -28.94
N VAL A 218 18.45 16.20 -30.17
CA VAL A 218 17.34 16.94 -30.80
C VAL A 218 16.05 16.13 -30.90
N ARG A 219 16.12 14.80 -30.83
CA ARG A 219 14.93 13.94 -30.86
C ARG A 219 14.10 14.07 -29.59
N LEU A 220 14.67 14.56 -28.49
CA LEU A 220 13.92 14.86 -27.26
C LEU A 220 12.92 16.00 -27.44
N LEU A 221 13.19 16.93 -28.37
CA LEU A 221 12.29 18.05 -28.67
C LEU A 221 10.94 17.58 -29.21
N GLY A 222 10.91 16.48 -29.97
CA GLY A 222 9.66 15.87 -30.45
C GLY A 222 9.13 14.73 -29.57
N ALA A 223 9.92 14.27 -28.60
CA ALA A 223 9.56 13.14 -27.74
C ALA A 223 8.92 13.56 -26.41
N SER A 224 8.96 14.85 -26.07
CA SER A 224 8.39 15.44 -24.86
C SER A 224 7.43 16.58 -25.20
N GLY A 225 6.38 16.74 -24.39
CA GLY A 225 5.50 17.91 -24.46
C GLY A 225 6.26 19.23 -24.23
N ALA A 226 7.17 19.26 -23.26
CA ALA A 226 8.02 20.41 -22.97
C ALA A 226 8.92 20.81 -24.16
N GLY A 227 9.53 19.83 -24.83
CA GLY A 227 10.33 20.06 -26.04
C GLY A 227 9.53 20.68 -27.18
N VAL A 228 8.33 20.17 -27.45
CA VAL A 228 7.43 20.72 -28.48
C VAL A 228 7.01 22.14 -28.12
N ALA A 229 6.68 22.39 -26.85
CA ALA A 229 6.35 23.70 -26.34
C ALA A 229 7.52 24.70 -26.48
N ALA A 230 8.75 24.28 -26.18
CA ALA A 230 9.95 25.11 -26.32
C ALA A 230 10.19 25.53 -27.79
N VAL A 231 10.04 24.59 -28.73
CA VAL A 231 10.17 24.87 -30.18
C VAL A 231 9.04 25.80 -30.66
N ALA A 232 7.80 25.54 -30.25
CA ALA A 232 6.66 26.39 -30.61
C ALA A 232 6.82 27.83 -30.08
N ARG A 233 7.35 27.98 -28.86
CA ARG A 233 7.65 29.29 -28.24
C ARG A 233 8.70 30.06 -29.04
N LEU A 234 9.80 29.38 -29.42
CA LEU A 234 10.83 29.99 -30.27
C LEU A 234 10.27 30.38 -31.63
N GLY A 235 9.51 29.50 -32.27
CA GLY A 235 8.86 29.76 -33.56
C GLY A 235 7.94 30.99 -33.52
N ALA A 236 7.10 31.12 -32.49
CA ALA A 236 6.21 32.27 -32.32
C ALA A 236 6.98 33.60 -32.20
N LEU A 237 8.10 33.61 -31.46
CA LEU A 237 8.92 34.82 -31.28
C LEU A 237 9.72 35.16 -32.54
N LEU A 238 10.23 34.17 -33.27
CA LEU A 238 10.90 34.39 -34.56
C LEU A 238 9.93 34.92 -35.62
N ALA A 239 8.71 34.38 -35.69
CA ALA A 239 7.66 34.89 -36.56
C ALA A 239 7.30 36.36 -36.22
N ALA A 240 7.27 36.71 -34.92
CA ALA A 240 7.08 38.08 -34.49
C ALA A 240 8.24 39.01 -34.89
N ALA A 241 9.49 38.54 -34.84
CA ALA A 241 10.65 39.29 -35.30
C ALA A 241 10.61 39.54 -36.82
N LEU A 242 10.18 38.55 -37.60
CA LEU A 242 9.98 38.66 -39.05
C LEU A 242 8.84 39.63 -39.38
N GLY A 243 7.67 39.45 -38.76
CA GLY A 243 6.52 40.33 -38.96
C GLY A 243 6.77 41.79 -38.51
N ALA A 244 7.64 41.99 -37.53
CA ALA A 244 8.05 43.32 -37.08
C ALA A 244 8.83 44.14 -38.12
N ARG A 245 9.38 43.49 -39.15
CA ARG A 245 10.01 44.18 -40.30
C ARG A 245 9.00 44.87 -41.21
N VAL A 246 7.73 44.45 -41.15
CA VAL A 246 6.64 45.05 -41.91
C VAL A 246 5.96 46.11 -41.04
N ALA A 247 6.21 47.39 -41.32
CA ALA A 247 5.78 48.52 -40.47
C ALA A 247 4.29 48.48 -40.11
N ARG A 248 3.41 48.14 -41.07
CA ARG A 248 1.95 48.03 -40.86
C ARG A 248 1.53 46.85 -39.96
N LEU A 249 2.34 45.79 -39.88
CA LEU A 249 2.07 44.59 -39.08
C LEU A 249 2.82 44.58 -37.75
N ARG A 250 3.77 45.49 -37.53
CA ARG A 250 4.74 45.43 -36.42
C ARG A 250 4.11 45.25 -35.05
N ASP A 251 3.20 46.14 -34.67
CA ASP A 251 2.56 46.08 -33.34
C ASP A 251 1.70 44.81 -33.19
N ALA A 252 1.06 44.35 -34.28
CA ALA A 252 0.27 43.12 -34.28
C ALA A 252 1.16 41.87 -34.19
N ALA A 253 2.30 41.86 -34.88
CA ALA A 253 3.28 40.78 -34.86
C ALA A 253 3.90 40.59 -33.47
N TRP A 254 4.26 41.68 -32.78
CA TRP A 254 4.76 41.62 -31.41
C TRP A 254 3.70 41.09 -30.42
N VAL A 255 2.47 41.58 -30.51
CA VAL A 255 1.36 41.10 -29.66
C VAL A 255 1.07 39.62 -29.92
N ALA A 256 1.01 39.20 -31.20
CA ALA A 256 0.80 37.81 -31.58
C ALA A 256 1.94 36.89 -31.14
N GLY A 257 3.20 37.35 -31.24
CA GLY A 257 4.37 36.63 -30.73
C GLY A 257 4.35 36.43 -29.23
N GLY A 258 4.02 37.50 -28.48
CA GLY A 258 3.83 37.43 -27.03
C GLY A 258 2.71 36.46 -26.63
N ALA A 259 1.57 36.51 -27.32
CA ALA A 259 0.47 35.57 -27.13
C ALA A 259 0.89 34.14 -27.44
N GLY A 260 1.50 33.88 -28.60
CA GLY A 260 1.96 32.55 -29.02
C GLY A 260 3.00 31.97 -28.06
N ALA A 261 3.92 32.80 -27.55
CA ALA A 261 4.91 32.38 -26.55
C ALA A 261 4.26 32.03 -25.19
N LEU A 262 3.25 32.79 -24.75
CA LEU A 262 2.50 32.49 -23.53
C LEU A 262 1.61 31.25 -23.69
N VAL A 263 0.97 31.06 -24.85
CA VAL A 263 0.22 29.83 -25.17
C VAL A 263 1.16 28.64 -25.14
N ALA A 264 2.31 28.71 -25.81
CA ALA A 264 3.31 27.65 -25.75
C ALA A 264 3.82 27.39 -24.32
N THR A 265 3.88 28.41 -23.46
CA THR A 265 4.20 28.25 -22.03
C THR A 265 3.06 27.64 -21.23
N GLY A 266 1.80 27.93 -21.58
CA GLY A 266 0.64 27.31 -20.94
C GLY A 266 0.44 25.85 -21.34
N LEU A 267 0.84 25.49 -22.56
CA LEU A 267 0.83 24.12 -23.08
C LEU A 267 2.00 23.28 -22.55
N ASP A 268 2.96 23.91 -21.89
CA ASP A 268 4.06 23.27 -21.16
C ASP A 268 3.49 22.53 -19.92
N GLY A 269 3.77 21.23 -19.77
CA GLY A 269 3.41 20.43 -18.59
C GLY A 269 2.11 19.59 -18.65
N HIS A 270 1.57 19.23 -17.47
CA HIS A 270 0.57 18.16 -17.24
C HIS A 270 -0.70 18.22 -18.09
N VAL A 271 -1.10 19.38 -18.62
CA VAL A 271 -2.35 19.52 -19.39
C VAL A 271 -2.34 18.66 -20.66
N LEU A 272 -1.16 18.38 -21.22
CA LEU A 272 -1.01 17.48 -22.37
C LEU A 272 -1.21 15.99 -22.00
N THR A 273 -1.06 15.63 -20.72
CA THR A 273 -1.22 14.27 -20.21
C THR A 273 -2.66 13.93 -19.80
N VAL A 274 -3.56 14.93 -19.80
CA VAL A 274 -4.97 14.79 -19.43
C VAL A 274 -5.73 13.99 -20.51
N ARG A 275 -6.34 12.87 -20.10
CA ARG A 275 -7.07 11.96 -21.00
C ARG A 275 -8.55 12.30 -21.18
N HIS A 276 -9.18 12.90 -20.17
CA HIS A 276 -10.61 13.26 -20.16
C HIS A 276 -10.77 14.78 -20.07
N ASP A 277 -11.76 15.36 -20.75
CA ASP A 277 -12.01 16.81 -20.81
C ASP A 277 -10.82 17.64 -21.31
N ARG A 278 -10.01 17.05 -22.19
CA ARG A 278 -8.76 17.64 -22.70
C ARG A 278 -8.98 19.03 -23.32
N ALA A 279 -10.07 19.23 -24.06
CA ALA A 279 -10.41 20.52 -24.65
C ALA A 279 -10.67 21.60 -23.59
N LEU A 280 -11.37 21.27 -22.50
CA LEU A 280 -11.67 22.19 -21.42
C LEU A 280 -10.42 22.50 -20.57
N ALA A 281 -9.59 21.49 -20.32
CA ALA A 281 -8.31 21.67 -19.63
C ALA A 281 -7.33 22.54 -20.44
N LEU A 282 -7.18 22.26 -21.74
CA LEU A 282 -6.34 23.04 -22.66
C LEU A 282 -6.88 24.47 -22.80
N GLY A 283 -8.16 24.64 -23.11
CA GLY A 283 -8.78 25.94 -23.27
C GLY A 283 -8.68 26.78 -21.99
N GLY A 284 -8.98 26.18 -20.83
CA GLY A 284 -8.85 26.84 -19.54
C GLY A 284 -7.42 27.29 -19.25
N GLN A 285 -6.42 26.47 -19.55
CA GLN A 285 -5.01 26.79 -19.34
C GLN A 285 -4.50 27.90 -20.28
N VAL A 286 -4.91 27.87 -21.56
CA VAL A 286 -4.61 28.93 -22.53
C VAL A 286 -5.23 30.26 -22.08
N VAL A 287 -6.50 30.25 -21.68
CA VAL A 287 -7.16 31.45 -21.15
C VAL A 287 -6.47 31.93 -19.87
N HIS A 288 -6.10 31.04 -18.95
CA HIS A 288 -5.41 31.39 -17.71
C HIS A 288 -4.08 32.11 -17.98
N THR A 289 -3.24 31.52 -18.83
CA THR A 289 -1.89 32.05 -19.12
C THR A 289 -1.93 33.35 -19.91
N LEU A 290 -2.84 33.46 -20.89
CA LEU A 290 -3.05 34.72 -21.62
C LEU A 290 -3.57 35.81 -20.69
N ALA A 291 -4.58 35.51 -19.86
CA ALA A 291 -5.14 36.47 -18.92
C ALA A 291 -4.11 36.95 -17.89
N ALA A 292 -3.32 36.04 -17.33
CA ALA A 292 -2.20 36.38 -16.45
C ALA A 292 -1.14 37.24 -17.18
N GLY A 293 -0.84 36.93 -18.45
CA GLY A 293 0.08 37.71 -19.28
C GLY A 293 -0.43 39.12 -19.59
N VAL A 294 -1.74 39.29 -19.83
CA VAL A 294 -2.36 40.61 -20.02
C VAL A 294 -2.23 41.46 -18.76
N TRP A 295 -2.55 40.89 -17.61
CA TRP A 295 -2.46 41.58 -16.32
C TRP A 295 -1.00 41.95 -15.97
N LEU A 296 -0.08 40.98 -16.05
CA LEU A 296 1.33 41.18 -15.73
C LEU A 296 2.01 42.15 -16.69
N GLY A 297 1.73 42.04 -17.99
CA GLY A 297 2.28 42.92 -19.02
C GLY A 297 1.88 44.38 -18.86
N GLY A 298 0.61 44.63 -18.48
CA GLY A 298 0.14 45.98 -18.17
C GLY A 298 0.83 46.57 -16.93
N LEU A 299 0.99 45.78 -15.86
CA LEU A 299 1.74 46.22 -14.66
C LEU A 299 3.21 46.51 -14.94
N LEU A 300 3.87 45.69 -15.77
CA LEU A 300 5.26 45.93 -16.19
C LEU A 300 5.38 47.26 -16.95
N LEU A 301 4.46 47.53 -17.88
CA LEU A 301 4.46 48.79 -18.64
C LEU A 301 4.18 50.01 -17.73
N LEU A 302 3.24 49.89 -16.79
CA LEU A 302 3.00 50.92 -15.77
C LEU A 302 4.23 51.14 -14.89
N GLY A 303 4.94 50.08 -14.50
CA GLY A 303 6.21 50.16 -13.77
C GLY A 303 7.29 50.90 -14.57
N LEU A 304 7.43 50.60 -15.87
CA LEU A 304 8.38 51.27 -16.76
C LEU A 304 8.09 52.76 -16.95
N LEU A 305 6.82 53.17 -16.89
CA LEU A 305 6.40 54.57 -16.85
C LEU A 305 6.66 55.19 -15.47
N ALA A 306 6.41 54.44 -14.39
CA ALA A 306 6.56 54.89 -13.02
C ALA A 306 8.02 55.21 -12.63
N VAL A 307 9.01 54.52 -13.22
CA VAL A 307 10.44 54.78 -13.00
C VAL A 307 10.85 56.22 -13.40
N ARG A 308 10.09 56.86 -14.30
CA ARG A 308 10.36 58.23 -14.81
C ARG A 308 9.48 59.32 -14.18
N VAL A 309 8.73 59.02 -13.11
CA VAL A 309 7.77 59.95 -12.44
C VAL A 309 8.40 61.19 -11.78
N ARG A 310 9.71 61.42 -11.95
CA ARG A 310 10.37 62.64 -11.48
C ARG A 310 9.92 63.88 -12.27
N ASP A 311 9.41 63.72 -13.49
CA ASP A 311 8.97 64.81 -14.36
C ASP A 311 7.44 64.99 -14.33
N GLY A 312 6.95 66.24 -14.37
CA GLY A 312 5.51 66.57 -14.30
C GLY A 312 4.65 65.87 -15.36
N GLY A 313 5.14 65.79 -16.61
CA GLY A 313 4.48 65.08 -17.71
C GLY A 313 4.43 63.55 -17.53
N ALA A 314 5.37 62.96 -16.80
CA ALA A 314 5.40 61.52 -16.54
C ALA A 314 4.30 61.07 -15.57
N ARG A 315 3.81 61.94 -14.69
CA ARG A 315 2.64 61.65 -13.84
C ARG A 315 1.34 61.58 -14.62
N ALA A 316 1.14 62.50 -15.56
CA ALA A 316 -0.05 62.51 -16.42
C ALA A 316 -0.09 61.25 -17.31
N ALA A 317 1.04 60.93 -17.97
CA ALA A 317 1.20 59.72 -18.76
C ALA A 317 0.94 58.42 -17.97
N LEU A 318 1.44 58.35 -16.72
CA LEU A 318 1.18 57.22 -15.83
C LEU A 318 -0.32 57.14 -15.44
N GLY A 319 -0.96 58.27 -15.15
CA GLY A 319 -2.39 58.33 -14.81
C GLY A 319 -3.29 57.88 -15.96
N ASP A 320 -2.98 58.30 -17.20
CA ASP A 320 -3.70 57.87 -18.41
C ASP A 320 -3.56 56.37 -18.65
N ALA A 321 -2.32 55.87 -18.60
CA ALA A 321 -2.05 54.44 -18.74
C ALA A 321 -2.73 53.63 -17.62
N ALA A 322 -2.74 54.13 -16.38
CA ALA A 322 -3.39 53.46 -15.25
C ALA A 322 -4.92 53.38 -15.43
N ARG A 323 -5.57 54.45 -15.92
CA ARG A 323 -7.01 54.43 -16.26
C ARG A 323 -7.31 53.44 -17.38
N ALA A 324 -6.51 53.45 -18.44
CA ALA A 324 -6.65 52.49 -19.54
C ALA A 324 -6.46 51.04 -19.04
N PHE A 325 -5.48 50.79 -18.18
CA PHE A 325 -5.25 49.47 -17.58
C PHE A 325 -6.39 49.03 -16.65
N ALA A 326 -7.02 49.96 -15.93
CA ALA A 326 -8.17 49.67 -15.06
C ALA A 326 -9.37 49.08 -15.82
N THR A 327 -9.48 49.28 -17.13
CA THR A 327 -10.51 48.63 -17.98
C THR A 327 -10.16 47.18 -18.37
N LEU A 328 -8.87 46.84 -18.37
CA LEU A 328 -8.35 45.52 -18.76
C LEU A 328 -8.13 44.59 -17.57
N ALA A 329 -7.62 45.15 -16.47
CA ALA A 329 -7.16 44.40 -15.32
C ALA A 329 -8.25 43.54 -14.65
N PRO A 330 -9.51 44.01 -14.46
CA PRO A 330 -10.54 43.20 -13.82
C PRO A 330 -10.94 41.98 -14.66
N ALA A 331 -11.10 42.14 -15.97
CA ALA A 331 -11.45 41.04 -16.88
C ALA A 331 -10.33 40.00 -16.94
N ALA A 332 -9.08 40.44 -17.04
CA ALA A 332 -7.91 39.57 -17.01
C ALA A 332 -7.78 38.82 -15.66
N LEU A 333 -7.94 39.51 -14.55
CA LEU A 333 -7.86 38.91 -13.22
C LEU A 333 -9.02 37.94 -12.95
N GLY A 334 -10.24 38.29 -13.39
CA GLY A 334 -11.42 37.43 -13.29
C GLY A 334 -11.28 36.17 -14.13
N ALA A 335 -10.83 36.28 -15.38
CA ALA A 335 -10.56 35.12 -16.23
C ALA A 335 -9.47 34.22 -15.64
N ALA A 336 -8.36 34.78 -15.15
CA ALA A 336 -7.29 34.03 -14.49
C ALA A 336 -7.79 33.35 -13.19
N PHE A 337 -8.61 34.03 -12.39
CA PHE A 337 -9.19 33.47 -11.17
C PHE A 337 -10.12 32.30 -11.48
N LEU A 338 -11.08 32.47 -12.40
CA LEU A 338 -12.05 31.43 -12.76
C LEU A 338 -11.37 30.20 -13.34
N THR A 339 -10.48 30.39 -14.32
CA THR A 339 -9.72 29.28 -14.92
C THR A 339 -8.79 28.62 -13.91
N GLY A 340 -8.20 29.38 -12.99
CA GLY A 340 -7.36 28.85 -11.90
C GLY A 340 -8.16 28.06 -10.87
N ALA A 341 -9.37 28.50 -10.53
CA ALA A 341 -10.28 27.80 -9.64
C ALA A 341 -10.78 26.49 -10.26
N LEU A 342 -11.17 26.53 -11.54
CA LEU A 342 -11.54 25.34 -12.31
C LEU A 342 -10.37 24.35 -12.39
N ALA A 343 -9.16 24.83 -12.66
CA ALA A 343 -7.96 23.99 -12.63
C ALA A 343 -7.70 23.41 -11.24
N ALA A 344 -7.86 24.18 -10.16
CA ALA A 344 -7.68 23.68 -8.79
C ALA A 344 -8.69 22.58 -8.44
N VAL A 345 -9.97 22.77 -8.72
CA VAL A 345 -11.01 21.72 -8.53
C VAL A 345 -10.66 20.49 -9.36
N ARG A 346 -10.30 20.70 -10.64
CA ARG A 346 -9.87 19.66 -11.56
C ARG A 346 -8.50 19.10 -11.23
N GLU A 347 -7.71 19.52 -10.26
CA GLU A 347 -6.38 18.90 -10.01
C GLU A 347 -6.24 18.38 -8.58
N VAL A 348 -7.06 18.91 -7.67
CA VAL A 348 -7.11 18.52 -6.28
C VAL A 348 -8.20 17.45 -6.08
N HIS A 349 -9.36 17.55 -6.76
CA HIS A 349 -10.54 16.67 -6.71
C HIS A 349 -11.16 16.43 -5.31
N HIS A 350 -10.41 16.53 -4.22
CA HIS A 350 -10.85 16.30 -2.85
C HIS A 350 -10.21 17.30 -1.89
N TRP A 351 -10.99 17.83 -0.93
CA TRP A 351 -10.52 18.76 0.11
C TRP A 351 -9.23 18.29 0.80
N TYR A 352 -9.08 16.97 0.92
CA TYR A 352 -7.89 16.33 1.47
C TYR A 352 -6.59 16.78 0.79
N PHE A 353 -6.50 16.68 -0.54
CA PHE A 353 -5.31 17.10 -1.26
C PHE A 353 -5.07 18.61 -1.13
N LEU A 354 -6.12 19.42 -0.99
CA LEU A 354 -5.98 20.87 -0.83
C LEU A 354 -5.27 21.21 0.48
N ARG A 355 -5.58 20.46 1.55
CA ARG A 355 -5.05 20.72 2.89
C ARG A 355 -3.68 20.07 3.14
N TRP A 356 -3.48 18.85 2.67
CA TRP A 356 -2.37 17.99 3.10
C TRP A 356 -1.30 17.75 2.05
N SER A 357 -1.56 18.06 0.77
CA SER A 357 -0.51 18.02 -0.24
C SER A 357 0.27 19.33 -0.27
N ASP A 358 1.54 19.27 -0.69
CA ASP A 358 2.35 20.46 -0.94
C ASP A 358 1.71 21.36 -2.01
N TYR A 359 1.14 20.73 -3.04
CA TYR A 359 0.42 21.41 -4.12
C TYR A 359 -0.77 22.22 -3.59
N GLY A 360 -1.62 21.60 -2.79
CA GLY A 360 -2.80 22.23 -2.21
C GLY A 360 -2.46 23.44 -1.34
N ARG A 361 -1.42 23.33 -0.52
CA ARG A 361 -0.93 24.45 0.32
C ARG A 361 -0.47 25.64 -0.52
N LEU A 362 0.24 25.40 -1.61
CA LEU A 362 0.64 26.45 -2.55
C LEU A 362 -0.55 27.05 -3.30
N VAL A 363 -1.55 26.25 -3.68
CA VAL A 363 -2.79 26.75 -4.29
C VAL A 363 -3.52 27.69 -3.33
N ILE A 364 -3.65 27.33 -2.05
CA ILE A 364 -4.26 28.19 -1.02
C ILE A 364 -3.48 29.51 -0.90
N ALA A 365 -2.14 29.43 -0.79
CA ALA A 365 -1.30 30.62 -0.68
C ALA A 365 -1.42 31.53 -1.91
N LYS A 366 -1.42 30.96 -3.13
CA LYS A 366 -1.62 31.69 -4.39
C LYS A 366 -3.00 32.37 -4.42
N ALA A 367 -4.05 31.65 -4.05
CA ALA A 367 -5.41 32.18 -4.02
C ALA A 367 -5.53 33.36 -3.04
N ALA A 368 -5.00 33.22 -1.82
CA ALA A 368 -5.00 34.28 -0.82
C ALA A 368 -4.29 35.55 -1.32
N LEU A 369 -3.14 35.41 -1.99
CA LEU A 369 -2.41 36.55 -2.54
C LEU A 369 -3.11 37.22 -3.71
N VAL A 370 -3.77 36.46 -4.58
CA VAL A 370 -4.59 37.02 -5.66
C VAL A 370 -5.73 37.85 -5.07
N VAL A 371 -6.38 37.38 -4.00
CA VAL A 371 -7.43 38.13 -3.29
C VAL A 371 -6.85 39.42 -2.67
N VAL A 372 -5.69 39.35 -2.02
CA VAL A 372 -4.99 40.53 -1.47
C VAL A 372 -4.65 41.54 -2.57
N ALA A 373 -4.13 41.08 -3.71
CA ALA A 373 -3.80 41.94 -4.85
C ALA A 373 -5.05 42.58 -5.46
N ALA A 374 -6.15 41.84 -5.59
CA ALA A 374 -7.43 42.36 -6.05
C ALA A 374 -7.98 43.45 -5.11
N ALA A 375 -7.93 43.21 -3.80
CA ALA A 375 -8.36 44.17 -2.79
C ALA A 375 -7.50 45.45 -2.79
N ALA A 376 -6.18 45.31 -2.93
CA ALA A 376 -5.25 46.45 -3.06
C ALA A 376 -5.54 47.28 -4.32
N GLY A 377 -5.73 46.61 -5.47
CA GLY A 377 -6.09 47.27 -6.73
C GLY A 377 -7.42 48.02 -6.66
N ALA A 378 -8.44 47.41 -6.06
CA ALA A 378 -9.75 48.04 -5.84
C ALA A 378 -9.65 49.25 -4.90
N PHE A 379 -8.83 49.17 -3.84
CA PHE A 379 -8.57 50.29 -2.93
C PHE A 379 -7.89 51.47 -3.63
N ILE A 380 -6.92 51.21 -4.52
CA ILE A 380 -6.21 52.22 -5.30
C ILE A 380 -7.13 52.91 -6.29
N ALA A 381 -7.96 52.13 -7.02
CA ALA A 381 -8.93 52.67 -7.96
C ALA A 381 -9.89 53.67 -7.29
N ARG A 382 -10.22 53.46 -6.00
CA ARG A 382 -11.10 54.34 -5.22
C ARG A 382 -10.40 55.57 -4.60
N ARG A 383 -9.11 55.49 -4.27
CA ARG A 383 -8.40 56.55 -3.50
C ARG A 383 -7.27 57.27 -4.25
N GLY A 384 -6.99 56.88 -5.49
CA GLY A 384 -5.93 57.47 -6.32
C GLY A 384 -4.54 56.87 -6.06
N ALA A 385 -3.73 56.77 -7.11
CA ALA A 385 -2.43 56.10 -7.08
C ALA A 385 -1.40 56.90 -6.27
N ARG A 386 -0.97 56.37 -5.12
CA ARG A 386 0.16 56.90 -4.34
C ARG A 386 1.43 56.07 -4.58
N PRO A 387 2.63 56.67 -4.66
CA PRO A 387 3.88 55.96 -4.94
C PRO A 387 4.29 54.93 -3.89
N ARG A 388 3.81 55.03 -2.64
CA ARG A 388 3.97 53.98 -1.61
C ARG A 388 3.12 52.73 -1.89
N VAL A 389 1.98 52.88 -2.57
CA VAL A 389 1.05 51.79 -2.85
C VAL A 389 1.43 51.02 -4.13
N LEU A 390 2.00 51.72 -5.11
CA LEU A 390 2.65 51.09 -6.29
C LEU A 390 3.84 50.19 -5.88
N ARG A 391 4.51 50.48 -4.75
CA ARG A 391 5.59 49.63 -4.20
C ARG A 391 5.05 48.33 -3.58
N THR A 392 3.92 48.39 -2.88
CA THR A 392 3.26 47.19 -2.33
C THR A 392 2.72 46.28 -3.43
N GLU A 393 2.20 46.84 -4.54
CA GLU A 393 1.78 46.06 -5.70
C GLU A 393 2.95 45.39 -6.42
N ALA A 394 4.07 46.09 -6.62
CA ALA A 394 5.26 45.50 -7.22
C ALA A 394 5.82 44.33 -6.40
N ILE A 395 5.81 44.43 -5.06
CA ILE A 395 6.20 43.34 -4.16
C ILE A 395 5.19 42.18 -4.26
N ALA A 396 3.89 42.46 -4.27
CA ALA A 396 2.86 41.44 -4.43
C ALA A 396 2.99 40.69 -5.76
N VAL A 397 3.30 41.38 -6.87
CA VAL A 397 3.57 40.77 -8.18
C VAL A 397 4.78 39.84 -8.14
N VAL A 398 5.88 40.29 -7.52
CA VAL A 398 7.09 39.46 -7.38
C VAL A 398 6.82 38.22 -6.51
N VAL A 399 6.06 38.37 -5.41
CA VAL A 399 5.67 37.25 -4.53
C VAL A 399 4.70 36.28 -5.22
N VAL A 400 3.72 36.78 -5.97
CA VAL A 400 2.80 35.96 -6.77
C VAL A 400 3.55 35.22 -7.87
N ALA A 401 4.49 35.87 -8.55
CA ALA A 401 5.35 35.23 -9.54
C ALA A 401 6.24 34.15 -8.89
N ALA A 402 6.85 34.44 -7.74
CA ALA A 402 7.66 33.47 -6.99
C ALA A 402 6.82 32.26 -6.54
N LEU A 403 5.58 32.47 -6.06
CA LEU A 403 4.70 31.37 -5.65
C LEU A 403 4.10 30.62 -6.84
N ALA A 404 3.84 31.28 -7.96
CA ALA A 404 3.50 30.61 -9.22
C ALA A 404 4.68 29.76 -9.72
N SER A 405 5.92 30.18 -9.46
CA SER A 405 7.14 29.39 -9.73
C SER A 405 7.21 28.15 -8.86
N ALA A 406 6.99 28.32 -7.56
CA ALA A 406 6.97 27.23 -6.60
C ALA A 406 5.86 26.23 -6.93
N LEU A 407 4.68 26.72 -7.33
CA LEU A 407 3.56 25.88 -7.72
C LEU A 407 3.83 25.10 -9.01
N ALA A 408 4.49 25.72 -10.00
CA ALA A 408 4.92 25.03 -11.22
C ALA A 408 6.03 24.00 -10.98
N ALA A 409 6.74 24.10 -9.86
CA ALA A 409 7.75 23.12 -9.44
C ALA A 409 7.17 22.01 -8.55
N VAL A 410 5.93 22.18 -8.04
CA VAL A 410 5.26 21.18 -7.21
C VAL A 410 4.25 20.40 -8.05
N PRO A 411 4.27 19.06 -7.98
CA PRO A 411 3.39 18.23 -8.77
C PRO A 411 1.92 18.41 -8.41
N ALA A 412 1.04 18.35 -9.40
CA ALA A 412 -0.40 18.40 -9.16
C ALA A 412 -0.83 17.31 -8.19
N GLY A 413 -1.81 17.62 -7.32
CA GLY A 413 -2.22 16.75 -6.20
C GLY A 413 -2.49 15.29 -6.57
N ARG A 414 -2.97 15.01 -7.79
CA ARG A 414 -3.23 13.65 -8.31
C ARG A 414 -1.99 12.82 -8.63
N GLY A 415 -0.85 13.44 -8.89
CA GLY A 415 0.39 12.73 -9.21
C GLY A 415 1.18 12.33 -7.97
N GLN A 416 0.86 12.86 -6.79
CA GLN A 416 1.63 12.56 -5.59
C GLN A 416 1.15 11.28 -4.90
N PRO A 417 2.05 10.38 -4.50
CA PRO A 417 1.69 9.28 -3.61
C PRO A 417 1.14 9.86 -2.30
N LEU A 418 -0.09 9.45 -1.95
CA LEU A 418 -0.70 9.72 -0.65
C LEU A 418 0.27 9.32 0.48
N PRO A 419 0.28 10.02 1.64
CA PRO A 419 1.13 9.63 2.76
C PRO A 419 1.00 8.15 3.14
N ALA A 420 -0.21 7.58 3.02
CA ALA A 420 -0.49 6.15 3.22
C ALA A 420 0.26 5.18 2.29
N VAL A 421 0.61 5.59 1.07
CA VAL A 421 1.34 4.74 0.10
C VAL A 421 2.86 5.00 0.10
N ARG A 422 3.35 6.01 0.84
CA ARG A 422 4.79 6.32 0.89
C ARG A 422 5.53 5.33 1.79
N GLY A 423 6.65 4.78 1.32
CA GLY A 423 7.45 3.80 2.09
C GLY A 423 6.83 2.39 2.07
N THR A 424 7.05 1.59 3.12
CA THR A 424 6.46 0.24 3.19
C THR A 424 4.93 0.28 3.24
N LEU A 425 4.29 -0.57 2.44
CA LEU A 425 2.85 -0.84 2.47
C LEU A 425 2.46 -1.79 3.60
N LEU A 426 3.43 -2.54 4.13
CA LEU A 426 3.29 -3.52 5.20
C LEU A 426 3.98 -2.98 6.49
N PRO A 427 3.45 -1.92 7.12
CA PRO A 427 3.95 -1.44 8.40
C PRO A 427 3.33 -2.30 9.52
N GLY A 428 3.99 -3.40 9.86
CA GLY A 428 3.51 -4.35 10.85
C GLY A 428 4.63 -5.04 11.65
N PRO A 429 4.37 -6.22 12.26
CA PRO A 429 5.47 -7.04 12.77
C PRO A 429 6.44 -7.36 11.64
N ALA A 430 7.75 -7.34 11.91
CA ALA A 430 8.71 -7.70 10.88
C ALA A 430 8.76 -9.22 10.74
N ILE A 431 8.29 -9.71 9.60
CA ILE A 431 8.23 -11.14 9.28
C ILE A 431 9.25 -11.43 8.18
N ALA A 432 10.16 -12.38 8.45
CA ALA A 432 11.14 -12.82 7.48
C ALA A 432 11.53 -14.29 7.67
N SER A 433 12.16 -14.88 6.67
CA SER A 433 12.72 -16.23 6.73
C SER A 433 14.23 -16.20 6.45
N ALA A 434 14.96 -17.08 7.13
CA ALA A 434 16.39 -17.29 6.95
C ALA A 434 16.64 -18.76 6.59
N LEU A 435 17.47 -19.02 5.58
CA LEU A 435 17.86 -20.38 5.23
C LEU A 435 18.99 -20.83 6.16
N THR A 436 18.85 -21.99 6.78
CA THR A 436 19.88 -22.61 7.63
C THR A 436 20.34 -23.93 7.03
N GLY A 437 21.47 -24.46 7.48
CA GLY A 437 21.93 -25.79 7.06
C GLY A 437 20.95 -26.94 7.35
N SER A 438 19.98 -26.73 8.24
CA SER A 438 19.01 -27.75 8.69
C SER A 438 17.56 -27.46 8.26
N GLY A 439 17.34 -26.42 7.46
CA GLY A 439 16.00 -26.01 6.99
C GLY A 439 15.78 -24.50 7.06
N VAL A 440 14.53 -24.08 6.83
CA VAL A 440 14.13 -22.67 6.95
C VAL A 440 13.90 -22.32 8.42
N ALA A 441 14.49 -21.22 8.87
CA ALA A 441 14.17 -20.59 10.14
C ALA A 441 13.24 -19.40 9.88
N HIS A 442 12.11 -19.35 10.55
CA HIS A 442 11.11 -18.30 10.42
C HIS A 442 11.30 -17.30 11.56
N LEU A 443 11.51 -16.03 11.25
CA LEU A 443 11.77 -14.96 12.22
C LEU A 443 10.59 -13.99 12.27
N THR A 444 10.08 -13.72 13.47
CA THR A 444 9.08 -12.67 13.73
C THR A 444 9.66 -11.69 14.73
N LEU A 445 9.64 -10.40 14.42
CA LEU A 445 9.94 -9.34 15.36
C LEU A 445 8.68 -8.51 15.62
N ALA A 446 8.22 -8.47 16.86
CA ALA A 446 6.98 -7.79 17.24
C ALA A 446 7.21 -6.87 18.47
N PRO A 447 6.77 -5.59 18.45
CA PRO A 447 5.96 -4.92 17.43
C PRO A 447 6.75 -4.36 16.24
N ALA A 448 8.06 -4.62 16.15
CA ALA A 448 8.97 -4.04 15.15
C ALA A 448 8.99 -2.50 15.16
N ARG A 449 9.25 -1.92 16.34
CA ARG A 449 9.44 -0.46 16.52
C ARG A 449 10.76 -0.17 17.23
N ALA A 450 11.23 1.08 17.22
CA ALA A 450 12.28 1.49 18.14
C ALA A 450 11.80 1.27 19.59
N GLY A 451 12.69 0.82 20.48
CA GLY A 451 12.35 0.39 21.83
C GLY A 451 12.21 -1.14 21.96
N ASP A 452 11.34 -1.59 22.86
CA ASP A 452 11.27 -3.00 23.26
C ASP A 452 10.52 -3.85 22.21
N ASN A 453 11.16 -4.94 21.82
CA ASN A 453 10.64 -5.91 20.87
C ASN A 453 10.87 -7.33 21.39
N ARG A 454 10.08 -8.26 20.83
CA ARG A 454 10.27 -9.69 20.98
C ARG A 454 10.64 -10.28 19.63
N LEU A 455 11.83 -10.85 19.56
CA LEU A 455 12.29 -11.65 18.44
C LEU A 455 11.92 -13.11 18.70
N VAL A 456 11.19 -13.71 17.78
CA VAL A 456 10.83 -15.13 17.77
C VAL A 456 11.49 -15.79 16.57
N VAL A 457 12.03 -16.98 16.78
CA VAL A 457 12.60 -17.86 15.75
C VAL A 457 11.95 -19.23 15.87
N ASP A 458 11.26 -19.62 14.81
CA ASP A 458 10.70 -20.96 14.60
C ASP A 458 11.48 -21.71 13.52
N GLY A 459 11.28 -23.04 13.45
CA GLY A 459 12.01 -23.93 12.54
C GLY A 459 12.91 -24.94 13.27
N PRO A 460 14.02 -25.39 12.65
CA PRO A 460 14.89 -26.42 13.20
C PRO A 460 15.42 -26.09 14.60
N ARG A 461 15.58 -27.11 15.47
CA ARG A 461 16.01 -26.92 16.87
C ARG A 461 17.31 -26.11 17.02
N ALA A 462 18.26 -26.28 16.10
CA ALA A 462 19.51 -25.53 16.07
C ALA A 462 19.29 -24.01 15.92
N ALA A 463 18.29 -23.60 15.12
CA ALA A 463 17.92 -22.20 14.97
C ALA A 463 17.27 -21.61 16.23
N ARG A 464 16.55 -22.43 17.01
CA ARG A 464 15.76 -21.99 18.18
C ARG A 464 16.54 -21.85 19.48
N SER A 465 17.75 -22.39 19.55
CA SER A 465 18.58 -22.46 20.77
C SER A 465 19.86 -21.62 20.70
N GLY A 466 20.02 -20.83 19.63
CA GLY A 466 21.24 -20.08 19.35
C GLY A 466 21.20 -18.58 19.71
N ARG A 467 22.22 -17.88 19.22
CA ARG A 467 22.30 -16.42 19.20
C ARG A 467 21.84 -15.91 17.83
N VAL A 468 21.07 -14.82 17.81
CA VAL A 468 20.75 -14.09 16.59
C VAL A 468 21.46 -12.74 16.65
N ARG A 469 22.38 -12.51 15.74
CA ARG A 469 23.04 -11.21 15.60
C ARG A 469 22.18 -10.32 14.72
N LEU A 470 21.86 -9.12 15.17
CA LEU A 470 21.05 -8.13 14.45
C LEU A 470 21.94 -6.95 14.09
N ALA A 471 21.99 -6.58 12.81
CA ALA A 471 22.78 -5.45 12.34
C ALA A 471 21.91 -4.50 11.52
N CYS A 472 22.12 -3.19 11.66
CA CYS A 472 21.42 -2.16 10.88
C CYS A 472 22.41 -1.05 10.57
N ALA A 473 22.31 -0.45 9.37
CA ALA A 473 23.03 0.78 9.06
C ALA A 473 22.59 1.96 9.96
N CYS A 474 21.38 1.88 10.53
CA CYS A 474 20.81 2.82 11.49
C CYS A 474 21.39 2.71 12.91
N ALA A 475 22.29 1.75 13.17
CA ALA A 475 22.87 1.51 14.48
C ALA A 475 24.40 1.42 14.42
N ARG A 476 25.08 1.97 15.43
CA ARG A 476 26.56 1.99 15.49
C ARG A 476 27.17 0.60 15.64
N HIS A 477 26.50 -0.30 16.37
CA HIS A 477 26.98 -1.63 16.68
C HIS A 477 25.88 -2.69 16.47
N PRO A 478 26.24 -3.92 16.06
CA PRO A 478 25.27 -5.01 15.98
C PRO A 478 24.81 -5.42 17.38
N LEU A 479 23.55 -5.80 17.50
CA LEU A 479 22.95 -6.36 18.70
C LEU A 479 22.99 -7.89 18.66
N VAL A 480 22.92 -8.54 19.81
CA VAL A 480 22.85 -10.00 19.91
C VAL A 480 21.67 -10.38 20.78
N ALA A 481 20.69 -11.06 20.17
CA ALA A 481 19.57 -11.66 20.88
C ALA A 481 19.93 -13.11 21.26
N ARG A 482 19.82 -13.44 22.55
CA ARG A 482 20.02 -14.81 23.05
C ARG A 482 18.66 -15.49 23.16
N LEU A 483 18.43 -16.50 22.31
CA LEU A 483 17.15 -17.19 22.27
C LEU A 483 16.98 -18.11 23.49
N ARG A 484 15.80 -18.06 24.10
CA ARG A 484 15.31 -19.02 25.09
C ARG A 484 14.03 -19.62 24.53
N ALA A 485 14.05 -20.94 24.29
CA ALA A 485 12.96 -21.65 23.63
C ALA A 485 12.50 -21.00 22.31
N GLY A 486 13.44 -20.50 21.51
CA GLY A 486 13.15 -19.81 20.24
C GLY A 486 12.75 -18.34 20.37
N ALA A 487 12.73 -17.73 21.55
CA ALA A 487 12.35 -16.32 21.70
C ALA A 487 13.39 -15.51 22.50
N ALA A 488 13.50 -14.23 22.21
CA ALA A 488 14.34 -13.27 22.92
C ALA A 488 13.67 -11.89 23.00
N THR A 489 13.82 -11.21 24.13
CA THR A 489 13.52 -9.78 24.21
C THR A 489 14.73 -8.98 23.71
N ILE A 490 14.47 -7.93 22.96
CA ILE A 490 15.51 -7.05 22.42
C ILE A 490 15.02 -5.62 22.32
N ARG A 491 15.87 -4.67 22.73
CA ARG A 491 15.60 -3.24 22.60
C ARG A 491 16.33 -2.69 21.37
N LEU A 492 15.59 -2.19 20.39
CA LEU A 492 16.16 -1.62 19.18
C LEU A 492 16.34 -0.10 19.35
N PRO A 493 17.54 0.46 19.11
CA PRO A 493 17.81 1.89 19.31
C PRO A 493 17.17 2.80 18.27
N ALA A 494 16.84 2.27 17.09
CA ALA A 494 16.34 3.06 15.96
C ALA A 494 15.46 2.23 15.03
N GLU A 495 14.61 2.94 14.29
CA GLU A 495 13.85 2.41 13.16
C GLU A 495 14.75 2.23 11.92
N GLY A 496 14.38 1.30 11.04
CA GLY A 496 15.15 0.93 9.86
C GLY A 496 15.12 -0.57 9.60
N THR A 497 15.91 -1.05 8.65
CA THR A 497 15.97 -2.47 8.30
C THR A 497 17.09 -3.16 9.06
N TRP A 498 16.71 -4.07 9.95
CA TRP A 498 17.59 -4.88 10.77
C TRP A 498 17.82 -6.25 10.12
N TYR A 499 19.06 -6.60 9.84
CA TYR A 499 19.46 -7.90 9.30
C TYR A 499 19.75 -8.86 10.44
N ALA A 500 18.94 -9.92 10.54
CA ALA A 500 19.03 -10.97 11.55
C ALA A 500 19.83 -12.16 11.02
N TYR A 501 21.01 -12.38 11.58
CA TYR A 501 21.90 -13.51 11.29
C TYR A 501 21.68 -14.60 12.33
N VAL A 502 20.97 -15.67 11.95
CA VAL A 502 20.73 -16.85 12.79
C VAL A 502 21.99 -17.73 12.80
N ALA A 503 22.35 -18.29 13.96
CA ALA A 503 23.45 -19.22 14.07
C ALA A 503 23.29 -20.43 13.12
N GLY A 504 24.33 -20.77 12.35
CA GLY A 504 24.26 -21.80 11.30
C GLY A 504 23.37 -21.41 10.09
N GLY A 505 22.87 -20.17 10.08
CA GLY A 505 22.18 -19.56 8.97
C GLY A 505 23.12 -19.35 7.80
N ARG A 506 22.67 -19.76 6.62
CA ARG A 506 23.32 -19.39 5.38
C ARG A 506 23.08 -17.91 5.18
N SER A 507 21.84 -17.38 5.26
CA SER A 507 21.42 -15.96 5.03
C SER A 507 20.83 -15.19 6.22
N PRO A 508 21.01 -13.86 6.26
CA PRO A 508 20.30 -12.98 7.15
C PRO A 508 18.88 -12.76 6.65
N ALA A 509 17.96 -12.69 7.60
CA ALA A 509 16.60 -12.24 7.38
C ALA A 509 16.54 -10.71 7.54
N ALA A 510 15.95 -10.01 6.57
CA ALA A 510 15.72 -8.57 6.66
C ALA A 510 14.42 -8.29 7.45
N LEU A 511 14.53 -7.55 8.56
CA LEU A 511 13.42 -7.19 9.43
C LEU A 511 13.22 -5.67 9.36
N THR A 512 12.17 -5.22 8.68
CA THR A 512 11.84 -3.78 8.59
C THR A 512 11.16 -3.34 9.89
N VAL A 513 11.73 -2.32 10.54
CA VAL A 513 11.30 -1.80 11.84
C VAL A 513 10.89 -0.35 11.68
N GLY A 514 9.73 0.00 12.23
CA GLY A 514 9.19 1.36 12.23
C GLY A 514 8.18 1.61 11.11
N VAL A 515 7.53 2.77 11.21
CA VAL A 515 6.61 3.28 10.18
C VAL A 515 7.34 4.43 9.50
N PRO A 516 7.59 4.37 8.18
CA PRO A 516 8.32 5.44 7.50
C PRO A 516 7.65 6.79 7.74
N GLY A 517 8.43 7.77 8.23
CA GLY A 517 7.94 9.13 8.42
C GLY A 517 7.51 9.74 7.08
N ALA A 518 6.26 10.22 7.00
CA ALA A 518 5.74 10.95 5.87
C ALA A 518 5.16 12.29 6.36
N PRO A 519 5.39 13.42 5.66
CA PRO A 519 4.66 14.66 5.92
C PRO A 519 3.15 14.40 5.72
N GLY A 520 2.32 14.68 6.72
CA GLY A 520 0.87 14.46 6.64
C GLY A 520 0.28 13.83 7.90
N ALA A 521 -0.87 13.17 7.74
CA ALA A 521 -1.69 12.65 8.82
C ALA A 521 -1.01 11.47 9.56
N PRO A 522 -1.12 11.38 10.90
CA PRO A 522 -0.49 10.33 11.69
C PRO A 522 -1.05 8.95 11.33
N PRO A 523 -0.24 7.89 11.42
CA PRO A 523 -0.73 6.53 11.19
C PRO A 523 -1.80 6.15 12.21
N VAL A 524 -2.68 5.27 11.78
CA VAL A 524 -3.80 4.74 12.55
C VAL A 524 -3.52 3.28 12.88
N GLU A 525 -3.61 2.94 14.17
CA GLU A 525 -3.21 1.63 14.65
C GLU A 525 -4.34 0.60 14.66
N VAL A 526 -3.98 -0.64 14.31
CA VAL A 526 -4.78 -1.85 14.47
C VAL A 526 -3.98 -2.82 15.31
N LEU A 527 -4.58 -3.37 16.36
CA LEU A 527 -3.88 -4.24 17.29
C LEU A 527 -3.94 -5.69 16.86
N ALA A 528 -2.85 -6.40 17.16
CA ALA A 528 -2.79 -7.85 17.14
C ALA A 528 -2.17 -8.39 18.43
N ALA A 529 -2.84 -9.37 19.04
CA ALA A 529 -2.39 -10.06 20.24
C ALA A 529 -2.30 -11.55 19.89
N ALA A 530 -1.10 -11.96 19.48
CA ALA A 530 -0.87 -13.26 18.86
C ALA A 530 0.09 -14.11 19.70
N ASP A 531 -0.20 -15.40 19.84
CA ASP A 531 0.75 -16.36 20.40
C ASP A 531 1.87 -16.62 19.39
N LEU A 532 3.00 -15.91 19.50
CA LEU A 532 4.11 -16.03 18.56
C LEU A 532 5.23 -16.90 19.09
N SER A 533 5.42 -17.05 20.40
CA SER A 533 6.47 -17.90 20.98
C SER A 533 5.99 -19.14 21.71
N GLY A 534 4.67 -19.33 21.85
CA GLY A 534 4.06 -20.46 22.53
C GLY A 534 3.58 -21.57 21.59
N PRO A 535 2.66 -22.44 22.06
CA PRO A 535 2.20 -23.60 21.29
C PRO A 535 1.50 -23.26 19.96
N GLY A 536 0.96 -22.04 19.83
CA GLY A 536 0.29 -21.54 18.62
C GLY A 536 1.18 -20.76 17.65
N ALA A 537 2.49 -20.64 17.93
CA ALA A 537 3.45 -19.81 17.20
C ALA A 537 3.31 -19.86 15.67
N ASP A 538 3.43 -21.06 15.10
CA ASP A 538 3.44 -21.29 13.65
C ASP A 538 2.13 -20.83 12.97
N ARG A 539 0.99 -21.16 13.61
CA ARG A 539 -0.34 -20.80 13.14
C ARG A 539 -0.57 -19.29 13.23
N CYS A 540 -0.22 -18.69 14.36
CA CYS A 540 -0.44 -17.27 14.59
C CYS A 540 0.50 -16.38 13.78
N ARG A 541 1.72 -16.84 13.49
CA ARG A 541 2.59 -16.21 12.50
C ARG A 541 1.90 -16.17 11.14
N SER A 542 1.41 -17.31 10.65
CA SER A 542 0.70 -17.39 9.37
C SER A 542 -0.48 -16.43 9.31
N LEU A 543 -1.29 -16.39 10.36
CA LEU A 543 -2.42 -15.46 10.46
C LEU A 543 -1.97 -13.99 10.39
N LEU A 544 -0.85 -13.63 11.03
CA LEU A 544 -0.32 -12.26 10.94
C LEU A 544 0.17 -11.91 9.53
N VAL A 545 0.82 -12.83 8.81
CA VAL A 545 1.21 -12.62 7.40
C VAL A 545 0.02 -12.23 6.56
N GLY A 546 -1.07 -13.00 6.66
CA GLY A 546 -2.30 -12.71 5.95
C GLY A 546 -2.91 -11.37 6.33
N LEU A 547 -3.02 -11.11 7.64
CA LEU A 547 -3.59 -9.86 8.15
C LEU A 547 -2.78 -8.64 7.68
N GLU A 548 -1.46 -8.73 7.68
CA GLU A 548 -0.56 -7.69 7.20
C GLU A 548 -0.73 -7.45 5.69
N LEU A 549 -0.90 -8.51 4.88
CA LEU A 549 -1.23 -8.37 3.45
C LEU A 549 -2.57 -7.66 3.23
N GLY A 550 -3.59 -7.95 4.05
CA GLY A 550 -4.89 -7.28 3.96
C GLY A 550 -4.81 -5.80 4.30
N VAL A 551 -4.07 -5.44 5.36
CA VAL A 551 -3.77 -4.05 5.72
C VAL A 551 -2.92 -3.37 4.64
N GLY A 552 -1.95 -4.08 4.06
CA GLY A 552 -1.12 -3.57 2.98
C GLY A 552 -1.89 -3.25 1.72
N ARG A 553 -2.90 -4.06 1.39
CA ARG A 553 -3.83 -3.78 0.29
C ARG A 553 -4.64 -2.50 0.55
N LEU A 554 -5.09 -2.27 1.78
CA LEU A 554 -5.76 -1.02 2.16
C LEU A 554 -4.83 0.18 1.99
N ASN A 555 -3.58 0.08 2.46
CA ASN A 555 -2.58 1.14 2.27
C ASN A 555 -2.29 1.40 0.79
N ALA A 556 -2.13 0.34 -0.02
CA ALA A 556 -1.87 0.42 -1.46
C ALA A 556 -2.98 1.15 -2.23
N LEU A 557 -4.23 1.06 -1.75
CA LEU A 557 -5.39 1.77 -2.31
C LEU A 557 -5.53 3.21 -1.82
N GLY A 558 -4.52 3.75 -1.13
CA GLY A 558 -4.51 5.13 -0.63
C GLY A 558 -4.73 5.28 0.88
N GLY A 559 -4.87 4.17 1.61
CA GLY A 559 -5.13 4.17 3.05
C GLY A 559 -6.56 4.56 3.38
N LEU A 560 -6.75 5.29 4.48
CA LEU A 560 -8.05 5.77 4.95
C LEU A 560 -8.31 7.21 4.50
N ASP A 561 -9.56 7.65 4.60
CA ASP A 561 -9.94 9.06 4.47
C ASP A 561 -9.03 9.93 5.32
N GLY A 562 -8.49 11.01 4.75
CA GLY A 562 -7.41 11.75 5.41
C GLY A 562 -6.01 11.23 5.10
N GLY A 563 -5.87 10.28 4.17
CA GLY A 563 -4.61 9.66 3.74
C GLY A 563 -3.82 9.03 4.89
N HIS A 564 -4.54 8.58 5.92
CA HIS A 564 -3.92 7.91 7.06
C HIS A 564 -3.44 6.52 6.64
N LYS A 565 -2.17 6.24 6.96
CA LYS A 565 -1.61 4.90 6.87
C LYS A 565 -2.18 4.03 7.98
N VAL A 566 -2.56 2.80 7.67
CA VAL A 566 -2.96 1.81 8.67
C VAL A 566 -1.75 0.96 9.04
N VAL A 567 -1.53 0.80 10.35
CA VAL A 567 -0.36 0.09 10.93
C VAL A 567 -0.83 -1.05 11.79
N LEU A 568 -0.26 -2.24 11.58
CA LEU A 568 -0.57 -3.44 12.36
C LEU A 568 0.40 -3.59 13.54
N THR A 569 -0.01 -3.19 14.73
CA THR A 569 0.82 -3.31 15.94
C THR A 569 0.60 -4.68 16.59
N ALA A 570 1.52 -5.62 16.35
CA ALA A 570 1.45 -6.97 16.90
C ALA A 570 2.27 -7.13 18.20
N PHE A 571 1.74 -7.92 19.14
CA PHE A 571 2.40 -8.28 20.40
C PHE A 571 2.43 -9.80 20.57
N ASP A 572 3.58 -10.33 20.97
CA ASP A 572 3.72 -11.75 21.32
C ASP A 572 3.15 -12.04 22.72
N THR A 573 2.07 -12.80 22.77
CA THR A 573 1.41 -13.24 24.00
C THR A 573 2.01 -14.52 24.58
N GLY A 574 2.79 -15.27 23.78
CA GLY A 574 3.32 -16.60 24.09
C GLY A 574 2.32 -17.53 24.77
N GLY A 575 1.05 -17.49 24.32
CA GLY A 575 -0.06 -18.30 24.82
C GLY A 575 -0.60 -17.89 26.20
N SER A 576 -0.19 -16.75 26.74
CA SER A 576 -0.61 -16.27 28.06
C SER A 576 -1.82 -15.34 27.97
N ALA A 577 -2.91 -15.74 28.63
CA ALA A 577 -4.12 -14.94 28.84
C ALA A 577 -3.83 -13.54 29.40
N GLN A 578 -2.91 -13.43 30.37
CA GLN A 578 -2.55 -12.16 30.99
C GLN A 578 -1.82 -11.24 30.01
N ARG A 579 -0.83 -11.77 29.26
CA ARG A 579 -0.12 -11.01 28.23
C ARG A 579 -1.05 -10.61 27.09
N ALA A 580 -1.99 -11.48 26.69
CA ALA A 580 -2.99 -11.17 25.68
C ALA A 580 -3.90 -9.99 26.08
N ALA A 581 -4.39 -9.95 27.32
CA ALA A 581 -5.14 -8.80 27.82
C ALA A 581 -4.27 -7.54 27.91
N ALA A 582 -3.03 -7.67 28.40
CA ALA A 582 -2.09 -6.56 28.51
C ALA A 582 -1.65 -5.98 27.15
N ALA A 583 -1.73 -6.75 26.05
CA ALA A 583 -1.44 -6.29 24.70
C ALA A 583 -2.48 -5.29 24.17
N VAL A 584 -3.69 -5.26 24.74
CA VAL A 584 -4.78 -4.37 24.32
C VAL A 584 -5.00 -3.22 25.30
N ARG A 585 -4.89 -3.47 26.60
CA ARG A 585 -5.20 -2.51 27.66
C ARG A 585 -4.45 -1.18 27.47
N GLY A 586 -5.19 -0.07 27.59
CA GLY A 586 -4.66 1.30 27.58
C GLY A 586 -4.13 1.80 26.23
N ARG A 587 -4.35 1.06 25.13
CA ARG A 587 -3.89 1.47 23.79
C ARG A 587 -5.01 2.07 22.97
N ARG A 588 -4.68 3.12 22.21
CA ARG A 588 -5.57 3.74 21.23
C ARG A 588 -5.37 3.06 19.88
N ALA A 589 -6.43 2.49 19.35
CA ALA A 589 -6.45 1.80 18.06
C ALA A 589 -7.86 1.84 17.46
N VAL A 590 -7.98 1.49 16.19
CA VAL A 590 -9.28 1.41 15.49
C VAL A 590 -9.98 0.09 15.75
N ALA A 591 -9.22 -1.00 15.79
CA ALA A 591 -9.75 -2.33 16.03
C ALA A 591 -8.67 -3.28 16.59
N LEU A 592 -9.13 -4.36 17.20
CA LEU A 592 -8.34 -5.58 17.42
C LEU A 592 -8.67 -6.56 16.28
N ALA A 593 -7.70 -6.88 15.42
CA ALA A 593 -7.92 -7.78 14.28
C ALA A 593 -7.04 -9.03 14.31
N GLY A 594 -5.96 -9.03 15.11
CA GLY A 594 -5.02 -10.17 15.18
C GLY A 594 -5.02 -10.89 16.52
N ALA A 595 -6.20 -11.13 17.12
CA ALA A 595 -6.29 -12.02 18.29
C ALA A 595 -6.08 -13.47 17.83
N CYS A 596 -5.01 -14.11 18.30
CA CYS A 596 -4.66 -15.47 17.88
C CYS A 596 -4.01 -16.29 19.00
N GLY A 597 -4.37 -17.57 19.06
CA GLY A 597 -3.81 -18.54 19.97
C GLY A 597 -4.48 -18.58 21.34
N ALA A 598 -3.91 -19.38 22.24
CA ALA A 598 -4.41 -19.54 23.59
C ALA A 598 -4.41 -18.19 24.33
N GLY A 599 -5.54 -17.84 24.96
CA GLY A 599 -5.72 -16.56 25.63
C GLY A 599 -6.14 -15.41 24.72
N GLY A 600 -6.27 -15.61 23.40
CA GLY A 600 -6.77 -14.57 22.48
C GLY A 600 -8.18 -14.08 22.85
N ASP A 601 -9.01 -14.93 23.46
CA ASP A 601 -10.32 -14.59 24.02
C ASP A 601 -10.22 -13.52 25.13
N ARG A 602 -9.09 -13.48 25.87
CA ARG A 602 -8.82 -12.45 26.88
C ARG A 602 -8.40 -11.13 26.27
N ALA A 603 -7.71 -11.15 25.12
CA ALA A 603 -7.47 -9.93 24.34
C ALA A 603 -8.80 -9.36 23.81
N VAL A 604 -9.67 -10.21 23.27
CA VAL A 604 -11.00 -9.82 22.76
C VAL A 604 -11.87 -9.25 23.89
N ARG A 605 -11.90 -9.89 25.07
CA ARG A 605 -12.61 -9.33 26.24
C ARG A 605 -12.03 -7.99 26.67
N SER A 606 -10.70 -7.85 26.72
CA SER A 606 -10.06 -6.59 27.07
C SER A 606 -10.36 -5.48 26.06
N ALA A 607 -10.47 -5.81 24.77
CA ALA A 607 -10.89 -4.87 23.73
C ALA A 607 -12.35 -4.45 23.93
N ALA A 608 -13.24 -5.40 24.19
CA ALA A 608 -14.65 -5.13 24.43
C ALA A 608 -14.86 -4.20 25.65
N THR A 609 -14.14 -4.43 26.76
CA THR A 609 -14.17 -3.54 27.94
C THR A 609 -13.66 -2.13 27.62
N ALA A 610 -12.72 -2.01 26.67
CA ALA A 610 -12.19 -0.72 26.21
C ALA A 610 -13.05 -0.07 25.09
N GLY A 611 -14.20 -0.65 24.72
CA GLY A 611 -15.04 -0.14 23.62
C GLY A 611 -14.45 -0.35 22.22
N LEU A 612 -13.36 -1.11 22.09
CA LEU A 612 -12.62 -1.35 20.85
C LEU A 612 -13.28 -2.51 20.07
N PRO A 613 -13.69 -2.31 18.81
CA PRO A 613 -14.24 -3.38 17.99
C PRO A 613 -13.19 -4.46 17.71
N SER A 614 -13.65 -5.70 17.68
CA SER A 614 -12.79 -6.87 17.42
C SER A 614 -13.29 -7.64 16.20
N ILE A 615 -12.36 -8.00 15.30
CA ILE A 615 -12.61 -8.92 14.19
C ILE A 615 -11.75 -10.17 14.45
N VAL A 616 -12.39 -11.32 14.68
CA VAL A 616 -11.71 -12.55 15.14
C VAL A 616 -11.66 -13.58 14.01
N GLY A 617 -10.47 -13.77 13.43
CA GLY A 617 -10.22 -14.74 12.36
C GLY A 617 -9.60 -16.08 12.77
N ASP A 618 -9.15 -16.25 14.03
CA ASP A 618 -8.55 -17.52 14.48
C ASP A 618 -9.63 -18.48 15.04
N PRO A 619 -9.76 -19.72 14.53
CA PRO A 619 -10.64 -20.74 15.09
C PRO A 619 -10.21 -21.19 16.50
N ALA A 620 -8.96 -21.00 16.89
CA ALA A 620 -8.48 -21.35 18.23
C ALA A 620 -8.83 -20.31 19.31
N VAL A 621 -9.39 -19.15 18.93
CA VAL A 621 -9.89 -18.16 19.88
C VAL A 621 -11.33 -18.50 20.25
N ALA A 622 -11.58 -18.72 21.54
CA ALA A 622 -12.91 -19.02 22.05
C ALA A 622 -13.89 -17.86 21.74
N PRO A 623 -15.14 -18.16 21.32
CA PRO A 623 -16.13 -17.12 21.08
C PRO A 623 -16.37 -16.26 22.32
N VAL A 624 -16.52 -14.95 22.11
CA VAL A 624 -16.77 -13.96 23.17
C VAL A 624 -18.02 -13.18 22.80
N SER A 625 -19.10 -13.37 23.55
CA SER A 625 -20.34 -12.64 23.34
C SER A 625 -20.20 -11.20 23.86
N ALA A 626 -20.03 -10.23 22.95
CA ALA A 626 -20.04 -8.81 23.31
C ALA A 626 -20.51 -7.94 22.12
N PRO A 627 -21.07 -6.73 22.37
CA PRO A 627 -21.73 -5.93 21.33
C PRO A 627 -20.84 -5.50 20.14
N ARG A 628 -19.52 -5.43 20.34
CA ARG A 628 -18.53 -4.97 19.34
C ARG A 628 -17.59 -6.08 18.86
N VAL A 629 -17.99 -7.34 19.04
CA VAL A 629 -17.19 -8.51 18.62
C VAL A 629 -17.82 -9.12 17.39
N PHE A 630 -17.02 -9.21 16.33
CA PHE A 630 -17.35 -9.81 15.05
C PHE A 630 -16.39 -10.96 14.83
N ARG A 631 -16.92 -12.14 14.53
CA ARG A 631 -16.12 -13.35 14.40
C ARG A 631 -16.24 -13.88 12.99
N LEU A 632 -15.11 -13.98 12.29
CA LEU A 632 -15.02 -14.58 10.96
C LEU A 632 -14.86 -16.10 11.03
N ALA A 633 -14.04 -16.56 11.97
CA ALA A 633 -13.81 -17.99 12.14
C ALA A 633 -15.10 -18.71 12.58
N GLY A 634 -15.21 -19.99 12.25
CA GLY A 634 -16.36 -20.81 12.52
C GLY A 634 -16.84 -20.80 13.96
N ASP A 635 -18.15 -20.89 14.17
CA ASP A 635 -18.69 -21.33 15.46
C ASP A 635 -18.30 -22.80 15.66
N PRO A 636 -17.62 -23.18 16.75
CA PRO A 636 -17.14 -24.54 16.94
C PRO A 636 -18.25 -25.59 16.90
N ALA A 637 -19.45 -25.29 17.41
CA ALA A 637 -20.55 -26.25 17.34
C ALA A 637 -21.06 -26.36 15.89
N ALA A 638 -21.03 -25.29 15.09
CA ALA A 638 -21.58 -25.29 13.74
C ALA A 638 -20.65 -26.06 12.82
N GLU A 639 -19.35 -25.89 13.05
CA GLU A 639 -18.27 -26.69 12.50
C GLU A 639 -18.44 -28.18 12.85
N GLY A 640 -18.66 -28.50 14.13
CA GLY A 640 -18.91 -29.88 14.57
C GLY A 640 -20.16 -30.48 13.93
N TYR A 641 -21.23 -29.71 13.80
CA TYR A 641 -22.46 -30.12 13.12
C TYR A 641 -22.19 -30.36 11.62
N ALA A 642 -21.46 -29.46 10.96
CA ALA A 642 -21.07 -29.61 9.56
C ALA A 642 -20.24 -30.88 9.33
N ALA A 643 -19.24 -31.11 10.19
CA ALA A 643 -18.44 -32.34 10.19
C ALA A 643 -19.31 -33.58 10.34
N GLY A 644 -20.26 -33.58 11.28
CA GLY A 644 -21.18 -34.71 11.47
C GLY A 644 -22.09 -34.96 10.26
N ARG A 645 -22.64 -33.92 9.64
CA ARG A 645 -23.48 -34.05 8.43
C ARG A 645 -22.71 -34.63 7.25
N TYR A 646 -21.47 -34.19 7.07
CA TYR A 646 -20.57 -34.77 6.08
C TYR A 646 -20.30 -36.25 6.35
N LEU A 647 -20.02 -36.62 7.60
CA LEU A 647 -19.80 -38.02 7.97
C LEU A 647 -21.03 -38.90 7.72
N VAL A 648 -22.23 -38.44 8.08
CA VAL A 648 -23.47 -39.20 7.84
C VAL A 648 -23.67 -39.43 6.34
N ARG A 649 -23.63 -38.36 5.54
CA ARG A 649 -23.93 -38.43 4.10
C ARG A 649 -22.83 -39.11 3.28
N GLY A 650 -21.57 -38.79 3.56
CA GLY A 650 -20.45 -39.16 2.69
C GLY A 650 -19.60 -40.33 3.18
N VAL A 651 -19.76 -40.77 4.43
CA VAL A 651 -18.97 -41.87 5.00
C VAL A 651 -19.88 -43.00 5.48
N VAL A 652 -20.79 -42.70 6.40
CA VAL A 652 -21.64 -43.73 7.02
C VAL A 652 -22.60 -44.33 6.01
N ALA A 653 -23.29 -43.51 5.21
CA ALA A 653 -24.21 -44.01 4.17
C ALA A 653 -23.49 -44.94 3.19
N ALA A 654 -22.30 -44.54 2.72
CA ALA A 654 -21.49 -45.36 1.82
C ALA A 654 -21.01 -46.68 2.45
N GLN A 655 -20.80 -46.73 3.77
CA GLN A 655 -20.49 -47.98 4.47
C GLN A 655 -21.72 -48.87 4.64
N ALA A 656 -22.89 -48.29 4.95
CA ALA A 656 -24.13 -49.03 5.09
C ALA A 656 -24.55 -49.71 3.77
N ASP A 657 -24.30 -49.06 2.63
CA ASP A 657 -24.55 -49.64 1.30
C ASP A 657 -23.59 -50.81 0.99
N ALA A 658 -22.37 -50.79 1.54
CA ALA A 658 -21.35 -51.82 1.31
C ALA A 658 -21.48 -53.05 2.23
N ASP A 659 -21.86 -52.84 3.49
CA ASP A 659 -21.84 -53.85 4.56
C ASP A 659 -23.25 -54.30 4.98
N ALA A 660 -24.17 -54.50 4.01
CA ALA A 660 -25.63 -54.68 4.17
C ALA A 660 -26.14 -55.71 5.22
N ARG A 661 -25.27 -56.41 5.94
CA ARG A 661 -25.57 -57.39 7.01
C ARG A 661 -25.17 -56.96 8.43
N ASP A 662 -24.44 -55.86 8.63
CA ASP A 662 -23.94 -55.42 9.95
C ASP A 662 -24.43 -54.03 10.35
N ALA A 663 -24.57 -53.81 11.67
CA ALA A 663 -24.87 -52.48 12.20
C ALA A 663 -23.70 -51.51 11.92
N PRO A 664 -23.96 -50.27 11.47
CA PRO A 664 -22.93 -49.30 11.16
C PRO A 664 -21.97 -49.06 12.34
N SER A 665 -20.68 -49.15 12.05
CA SER A 665 -19.61 -48.91 13.04
C SER A 665 -19.74 -47.51 13.68
N PRO A 666 -19.36 -47.35 14.97
CA PRO A 666 -19.46 -46.06 15.64
C PRO A 666 -18.51 -45.01 15.06
N VAL A 667 -18.90 -43.74 15.17
CA VAL A 667 -17.98 -42.61 15.03
C VAL A 667 -17.28 -42.37 16.37
N ARG A 668 -15.95 -42.38 16.37
CA ARG A 668 -15.16 -42.16 17.59
C ARG A 668 -14.68 -40.71 17.62
N ALA A 669 -15.12 -39.95 18.62
CA ALA A 669 -14.75 -38.55 18.78
C ALA A 669 -13.75 -38.37 19.93
N TYR A 670 -12.64 -37.68 19.66
CA TYR A 670 -11.62 -37.36 20.64
C TYR A 670 -11.43 -35.85 20.69
N ALA A 671 -12.08 -35.20 21.65
CA ALA A 671 -12.11 -33.75 21.75
C ALA A 671 -11.49 -33.27 23.05
N ALA A 672 -10.78 -32.14 23.01
CA ALA A 672 -10.20 -31.56 24.21
C ALA A 672 -11.32 -31.18 25.20
N ARG A 673 -11.00 -31.25 26.49
CA ARG A 673 -11.97 -30.97 27.55
C ARG A 673 -12.17 -29.48 27.81
N ASP A 674 -11.70 -28.60 26.93
CA ASP A 674 -11.88 -27.15 27.03
C ASP A 674 -13.22 -26.69 26.43
N ALA A 675 -13.50 -25.39 26.50
CA ALA A 675 -14.78 -24.83 26.03
C ALA A 675 -14.99 -25.07 24.52
N LEU A 676 -13.94 -24.89 23.72
CA LEU A 676 -13.97 -25.10 22.26
C LEU A 676 -14.28 -26.56 21.92
N GLY A 677 -13.56 -27.52 22.51
CA GLY A 677 -13.74 -28.95 22.23
C GLY A 677 -15.09 -29.49 22.69
N ARG A 678 -15.59 -29.02 23.84
CA ARG A 678 -16.96 -29.36 24.30
C ARG A 678 -18.04 -28.83 23.35
N ARG A 679 -17.89 -27.58 22.87
CA ARG A 679 -18.84 -26.96 21.94
C ARG A 679 -18.84 -27.68 20.59
N TRP A 680 -17.66 -27.98 20.05
CA TRP A 680 -17.51 -28.75 18.82
C TRP A 680 -18.12 -30.15 18.91
N LEU A 681 -17.83 -30.89 20.00
CA LEU A 681 -18.40 -32.21 20.23
C LEU A 681 -19.93 -32.19 20.35
N ALA A 682 -20.52 -31.15 20.94
CA ALA A 682 -21.97 -31.00 21.03
C ALA A 682 -22.62 -30.85 19.65
N GLY A 683 -22.03 -30.05 18.76
CA GLY A 683 -22.45 -29.92 17.36
C GLY A 683 -22.39 -31.25 16.61
N LEU A 684 -21.27 -31.95 16.74
CA LEU A 684 -21.05 -33.26 16.12
C LEU A 684 -22.11 -34.28 16.55
N ARG A 685 -22.41 -34.36 17.85
CA ARG A 685 -23.45 -35.26 18.38
C ARG A 685 -24.83 -34.95 17.83
N ARG A 686 -25.20 -33.67 17.71
CA ARG A 686 -26.50 -33.26 17.17
C ARG A 686 -26.65 -33.70 15.71
N ALA A 687 -25.63 -33.47 14.88
CA ALA A 687 -25.67 -33.88 13.48
C ALA A 687 -25.80 -35.41 13.31
N LEU A 688 -25.07 -36.17 14.12
CA LEU A 688 -25.08 -37.64 14.07
C LEU A 688 -26.37 -38.25 14.65
N ALA A 689 -27.07 -37.53 15.53
CA ALA A 689 -28.39 -37.91 16.04
C ALA A 689 -29.53 -37.62 15.04
N GLY A 690 -29.22 -37.20 13.81
CA GLY A 690 -30.22 -36.95 12.77
C GLY A 690 -30.94 -35.60 12.88
N ALA A 691 -30.51 -34.70 13.78
CA ALA A 691 -31.14 -33.39 13.94
C ALA A 691 -31.22 -32.66 12.60
N THR A 692 -32.45 -32.38 12.16
CA THR A 692 -32.67 -31.64 10.92
C THR A 692 -32.15 -30.21 11.09
N PRO A 693 -31.89 -29.49 9.99
CA PRO A 693 -31.55 -28.08 10.07
C PRO A 693 -32.61 -27.26 10.85
N ALA A 694 -33.88 -27.69 10.85
CA ALA A 694 -34.97 -27.10 11.63
C ALA A 694 -34.96 -27.47 13.12
N ASP A 695 -34.57 -28.70 13.50
CA ASP A 695 -34.42 -29.12 14.92
C ASP A 695 -33.25 -28.42 15.62
N ALA A 696 -32.32 -27.87 14.85
CA ALA A 696 -31.24 -27.03 15.34
C ALA A 696 -31.71 -25.62 15.80
N ALA A 697 -33.02 -25.33 15.82
CA ALA A 697 -33.66 -24.05 16.15
C ALA A 697 -33.35 -23.44 17.54
N ARG A 698 -32.44 -24.04 18.32
CA ARG A 698 -32.03 -23.59 19.65
C ARG A 698 -30.51 -23.68 19.80
N TRP A 699 -29.79 -22.83 19.07
CA TRP A 699 -28.33 -22.79 19.15
C TRP A 699 -27.89 -22.08 20.43
N PRO A 700 -27.05 -22.68 21.29
CA PRO A 700 -26.60 -22.02 22.52
C PRO A 700 -25.75 -20.79 22.21
N ALA A 701 -25.87 -19.76 23.06
CA ALA A 701 -25.08 -18.53 23.00
C ALA A 701 -23.57 -18.83 22.81
N PRO A 702 -22.80 -17.94 22.15
CA PRO A 702 -21.39 -18.18 21.81
C PRO A 702 -20.50 -18.56 23.02
N ASP A 703 -20.80 -18.01 24.18
CA ASP A 703 -20.13 -18.20 25.48
C ASP A 703 -20.72 -19.33 26.34
N GLY A 704 -21.88 -19.89 25.95
CA GLY A 704 -22.50 -21.02 26.62
C GLY A 704 -21.71 -22.31 26.42
N ALA A 705 -21.53 -23.08 27.51
CA ALA A 705 -21.10 -24.46 27.40
C ALA A 705 -22.18 -25.25 26.63
N GLY A 706 -21.81 -25.89 25.52
CA GLY A 706 -22.75 -26.77 24.81
C GLY A 706 -23.28 -27.84 25.77
N ASP A 707 -24.60 -28.04 25.80
CA ASP A 707 -25.24 -29.03 26.67
C ASP A 707 -24.62 -30.42 26.44
N PRO A 708 -23.90 -30.98 27.42
CA PRO A 708 -23.27 -32.28 27.26
C PRO A 708 -24.28 -33.44 27.32
N ARG A 709 -25.54 -33.18 27.70
CA ARG A 709 -26.57 -34.18 28.00
C ARG A 709 -27.54 -34.48 26.86
N THR A 710 -27.28 -34.05 25.61
CA THR A 710 -28.05 -34.52 24.46
C THR A 710 -27.81 -36.03 24.24
N ARG A 711 -28.55 -36.86 24.99
CA ARG A 711 -28.74 -38.30 24.75
C ARG A 711 -29.86 -38.40 23.73
N GLY A 712 -29.53 -38.34 22.45
CA GLY A 712 -30.46 -38.71 21.38
C GLY A 712 -30.65 -40.23 21.41
N SER A 713 -31.90 -40.67 21.55
CA SER A 713 -32.34 -42.04 21.28
C SER A 713 -32.23 -42.33 19.78
N ASP A 714 -31.57 -43.45 19.43
CA ASP A 714 -31.44 -44.16 18.13
C ASP A 714 -32.07 -43.53 16.86
N ARG A 715 -31.39 -43.48 15.69
CA ARG A 715 -30.88 -44.64 14.92
C ARG A 715 -29.69 -44.28 13.99
N ALA A 716 -28.89 -45.30 13.67
CA ALA A 716 -27.81 -45.42 12.67
C ALA A 716 -26.36 -45.05 13.05
N VAL A 717 -26.03 -44.15 13.98
CA VAL A 717 -24.60 -43.86 14.29
C VAL A 717 -24.35 -43.56 15.77
N ARG A 718 -23.52 -44.39 16.43
CA ARG A 718 -23.11 -44.18 17.83
C ARG A 718 -21.85 -43.32 17.93
N VAL A 719 -21.87 -42.26 18.75
CA VAL A 719 -20.68 -41.45 19.08
C VAL A 719 -20.00 -41.95 20.34
N VAL A 720 -18.77 -42.43 20.22
CA VAL A 720 -17.92 -42.78 21.38
C VAL A 720 -16.95 -41.64 21.64
N ALA A 721 -17.21 -40.85 22.69
CA ALA A 721 -16.39 -39.69 23.06
C ALA A 721 -15.27 -40.06 24.04
N SER A 722 -14.07 -39.52 23.84
CA SER A 722 -12.90 -39.70 24.71
C SER A 722 -11.94 -38.51 24.63
N SER A 723 -10.88 -38.50 25.43
CA SER A 723 -9.87 -37.43 25.39
C SER A 723 -8.84 -37.65 24.27
N PRO A 724 -8.20 -36.59 23.76
CA PRO A 724 -7.10 -36.70 22.78
C PRO A 724 -5.96 -37.60 23.26
N ALA A 725 -5.69 -37.62 24.57
CA ALA A 725 -4.72 -38.51 25.18
C ALA A 725 -5.06 -40.00 25.01
N ARG A 726 -6.35 -40.38 25.07
CA ARG A 726 -6.79 -41.76 24.80
C ARG A 726 -6.59 -42.16 23.35
N PHE A 727 -6.82 -41.25 22.41
CA PHE A 727 -6.46 -41.49 21.01
C PHE A 727 -4.95 -41.69 20.87
N ALA A 728 -4.15 -40.81 21.48
CA ALA A 728 -2.70 -40.86 21.39
C ALA A 728 -2.08 -42.15 21.95
N ALA A 729 -2.73 -42.77 22.94
CA ALA A 729 -2.31 -44.02 23.55
C ALA A 729 -2.51 -45.24 22.63
N ALA A 730 -3.61 -45.28 21.84
CA ALA A 730 -3.94 -46.43 21.00
C ALA A 730 -4.51 -46.01 19.62
N PRO A 731 -3.76 -45.27 18.79
CA PRO A 731 -4.29 -44.66 17.58
C PRO A 731 -4.65 -45.69 16.50
N ALA A 732 -3.88 -46.77 16.36
CA ALA A 732 -4.18 -47.84 15.40
C ALA A 732 -5.53 -48.52 15.69
N ARG A 733 -5.79 -48.84 16.96
CA ARG A 733 -7.09 -49.40 17.41
C ARG A 733 -8.25 -48.44 17.18
N ALA A 734 -8.02 -47.14 17.39
CA ALA A 734 -9.04 -46.12 17.17
C ALA A 734 -9.39 -45.94 15.68
N LEU A 735 -8.44 -46.19 14.79
CA LEU A 735 -8.58 -46.02 13.34
C LEU A 735 -9.01 -47.30 12.60
N ASP A 736 -9.11 -48.45 13.27
CA ASP A 736 -9.49 -49.71 12.62
C ASP A 736 -10.89 -49.62 12.00
N ARG A 737 -10.97 -49.63 10.65
CA ARG A 737 -12.24 -49.51 9.89
C ARG A 737 -13.24 -50.60 10.23
N ARG A 738 -12.79 -51.78 10.66
CA ARG A 738 -13.67 -52.88 11.07
C ARG A 738 -14.48 -52.57 12.34
N ARG A 739 -14.11 -51.52 13.07
CA ARG A 739 -14.73 -51.16 14.36
C ARG A 739 -15.12 -49.70 14.47
N THR A 740 -14.81 -48.89 13.45
CA THR A 740 -14.93 -47.44 13.50
C THR A 740 -15.25 -46.91 12.10
N ALA A 741 -16.40 -46.24 11.97
CA ALA A 741 -16.82 -45.63 10.71
C ALA A 741 -15.94 -44.44 10.35
N ALA A 742 -15.72 -43.55 11.34
CA ALA A 742 -14.85 -42.39 11.21
C ALA A 742 -14.30 -41.97 12.58
N VAL A 743 -13.18 -41.25 12.55
CA VAL A 743 -12.58 -40.64 13.74
C VAL A 743 -12.70 -39.12 13.64
N ALA A 744 -13.26 -38.49 14.67
CA ALA A 744 -13.37 -37.05 14.79
C ALA A 744 -12.35 -36.56 15.82
N LEU A 745 -11.44 -35.65 15.44
CA LEU A 745 -10.33 -35.20 16.28
C LEU A 745 -10.39 -33.70 16.57
N ASP A 746 -10.21 -33.35 17.83
CA ASP A 746 -10.10 -31.98 18.29
C ASP A 746 -9.11 -31.88 19.46
N GLY A 747 -8.14 -30.97 19.40
CA GLY A 747 -7.21 -30.72 20.50
C GLY A 747 -5.80 -30.36 20.05
N PRO A 748 -4.78 -30.62 20.90
CA PRO A 748 -3.40 -30.23 20.59
C PRO A 748 -2.86 -30.93 19.34
N ALA A 749 -2.71 -30.16 18.25
CA ALA A 749 -2.31 -30.66 16.93
C ALA A 749 -1.02 -31.50 16.97
N ALA A 750 0.02 -31.05 17.70
CA ALA A 750 1.29 -31.76 17.79
C ALA A 750 1.15 -33.17 18.41
N GLN A 751 0.32 -33.33 19.45
CA GLN A 751 0.07 -34.62 20.10
C GLN A 751 -0.68 -35.57 19.16
N LEU A 752 -1.75 -35.05 18.53
CA LEU A 752 -2.61 -35.81 17.62
C LEU A 752 -1.86 -36.22 16.34
N ALA A 753 -1.07 -35.33 15.74
CA ALA A 753 -0.26 -35.62 14.56
C ALA A 753 0.81 -36.67 14.87
N ALA A 754 1.47 -36.60 16.03
CA ALA A 754 2.42 -37.62 16.45
C ALA A 754 1.77 -39.00 16.58
N ALA A 755 0.54 -39.06 17.10
CA ALA A 755 -0.22 -40.31 17.21
C ALA A 755 -0.61 -40.88 15.84
N LEU A 756 -1.12 -40.04 14.91
CA LEU A 756 -1.42 -40.42 13.53
C LEU A 756 -0.18 -40.95 12.81
N ARG A 757 0.96 -40.25 12.94
CA ARG A 757 2.23 -40.68 12.34
C ARG A 757 2.71 -42.03 12.87
N ARG A 758 2.50 -42.32 14.17
CA ARG A 758 2.80 -43.65 14.74
C ARG A 758 1.91 -44.74 14.15
N ALA A 759 0.62 -44.46 13.98
CA ALA A 759 -0.33 -45.41 13.39
C ALA A 759 -0.08 -45.67 11.90
N GLY A 760 0.46 -44.68 11.17
CA GLY A 760 0.79 -44.79 9.75
C GLY A 760 2.12 -45.46 9.41
N ARG A 761 2.85 -46.01 10.39
CA ARG A 761 4.13 -46.69 10.13
C ARG A 761 3.90 -47.98 9.31
N PRO A 762 4.75 -48.25 8.30
CA PRO A 762 4.61 -49.44 7.45
C PRO A 762 4.76 -50.71 8.30
N GLY A 763 3.82 -51.66 8.14
CA GLY A 763 3.80 -52.89 8.93
C GLY A 763 2.61 -53.84 8.71
N GLY A 764 1.65 -53.52 7.84
CA GLY A 764 0.55 -54.43 7.47
C GLY A 764 -0.47 -53.81 6.52
N ARG A 765 -1.18 -54.64 5.74
CA ARG A 765 -2.30 -54.21 4.88
C ARG A 765 -3.53 -53.95 5.76
N TRP A 766 -3.77 -52.69 6.14
CA TRP A 766 -5.02 -52.29 6.80
C TRP A 766 -5.49 -50.92 6.31
N ALA A 767 -6.79 -50.75 6.14
CA ALA A 767 -7.40 -49.52 5.66
C ALA A 767 -7.86 -48.67 6.87
N PRO A 768 -7.29 -47.47 7.11
CA PRO A 768 -7.63 -46.65 8.27
C PRO A 768 -8.93 -45.87 8.07
N ALA A 769 -9.73 -45.73 9.13
CA ALA A 769 -10.97 -44.96 9.11
C ALA A 769 -10.66 -43.49 8.75
N PRO A 770 -11.51 -42.83 7.94
CA PRO A 770 -11.32 -41.42 7.65
C PRO A 770 -11.32 -40.59 8.94
N VAL A 771 -10.46 -39.58 8.97
CA VAL A 771 -10.29 -38.67 10.10
C VAL A 771 -10.83 -37.30 9.71
N ILE A 772 -11.71 -36.74 10.51
CA ILE A 772 -12.13 -35.33 10.42
C ILE A 772 -11.58 -34.56 11.62
N ALA A 773 -10.72 -33.58 11.38
CA ALA A 773 -10.12 -32.75 12.40
C ALA A 773 -10.84 -31.40 12.51
N SER A 774 -10.92 -30.84 13.72
CA SER A 774 -11.48 -29.50 13.93
C SER A 774 -10.58 -28.40 13.34
N GLU A 775 -11.13 -27.24 12.97
CA GLU A 775 -10.39 -26.14 12.34
C GLU A 775 -9.21 -25.63 13.16
N ARG A 776 -9.32 -25.62 14.50
CA ARG A 776 -8.21 -25.25 15.39
C ARG A 776 -7.07 -26.28 15.42
N THR A 777 -7.34 -27.48 14.92
CA THR A 777 -6.41 -28.62 14.83
C THR A 777 -5.90 -28.81 13.40
N PHE A 778 -6.77 -28.57 12.41
CA PHE A 778 -6.59 -28.89 11.00
C PHE A 778 -5.82 -27.78 10.26
N SER A 779 -4.57 -28.08 9.94
CA SER A 779 -3.65 -27.18 9.22
C SER A 779 -2.68 -27.97 8.34
N GLU A 780 -1.95 -27.27 7.47
CA GLU A 780 -0.90 -27.87 6.65
C GLU A 780 0.19 -28.51 7.52
N ALA A 781 0.56 -27.84 8.62
CA ALA A 781 1.53 -28.34 9.60
C ALA A 781 1.04 -29.62 10.27
N PHE A 782 -0.25 -29.69 10.64
CA PHE A 782 -0.85 -30.89 11.22
C PHE A 782 -0.89 -32.06 10.24
N VAL A 783 -1.35 -31.82 9.01
CA VAL A 783 -1.42 -32.85 7.96
C VAL A 783 -0.03 -33.36 7.61
N GLY A 784 0.95 -32.47 7.43
CA GLY A 784 2.34 -32.86 7.17
C GLY A 784 2.95 -33.67 8.31
N ALA A 785 2.71 -33.26 9.56
CA ALA A 785 3.21 -33.95 10.74
C ALA A 785 2.54 -35.32 10.97
N ALA A 786 1.34 -35.56 10.45
CA ALA A 786 0.65 -36.86 10.48
C ALA A 786 1.30 -37.92 9.58
N GLY A 787 2.26 -37.54 8.71
CA GLY A 787 3.06 -38.47 7.91
C GLY A 787 2.27 -39.10 6.76
N SER A 788 2.41 -40.43 6.59
CA SER A 788 1.78 -41.19 5.50
C SER A 788 0.26 -41.05 5.49
N LEU A 789 -0.41 -41.11 6.65
CA LEU A 789 -1.85 -40.95 6.76
C LEU A 789 -2.32 -39.56 6.30
N GLY A 790 -1.55 -38.51 6.61
CA GLY A 790 -1.81 -37.16 6.11
C GLY A 790 -1.68 -37.09 4.59
N ARG A 791 -0.58 -37.63 4.04
CA ARG A 791 -0.32 -37.65 2.60
C ARG A 791 -1.31 -38.46 1.77
N LEU A 792 -1.89 -39.50 2.36
CA LEU A 792 -2.93 -40.33 1.73
C LEU A 792 -4.33 -39.70 1.78
N GLY A 793 -4.49 -38.49 2.36
CA GLY A 793 -5.80 -37.83 2.46
C GLY A 793 -6.74 -38.49 3.48
N VAL A 794 -6.20 -39.27 4.43
CA VAL A 794 -6.99 -39.84 5.54
C VAL A 794 -7.50 -38.73 6.44
N VAL A 795 -6.70 -37.68 6.62
CA VAL A 795 -7.04 -36.50 7.42
C VAL A 795 -7.74 -35.46 6.56
N ARG A 796 -8.94 -35.06 7.00
CA ARG A 796 -9.84 -34.08 6.38
C ARG A 796 -10.26 -33.07 7.43
N GLY A 797 -10.87 -31.96 7.01
CA GLY A 797 -11.39 -30.95 7.93
C GLY A 797 -12.53 -30.16 7.33
N ALA A 798 -13.53 -29.84 8.16
CA ALA A 798 -14.50 -28.81 7.81
C ALA A 798 -13.79 -27.46 7.88
N SER A 799 -14.08 -26.55 6.95
CA SER A 799 -13.53 -25.21 7.00
C SER A 799 -14.47 -24.12 6.51
N GLU A 800 -14.44 -22.96 7.17
CA GLU A 800 -15.21 -21.80 6.74
C GLU A 800 -14.62 -21.10 5.50
N ILE A 801 -13.35 -21.38 5.17
CA ILE A 801 -12.64 -20.79 4.05
C ILE A 801 -12.53 -21.72 2.84
N SER A 802 -12.52 -21.14 1.64
CA SER A 802 -12.34 -21.81 0.36
C SER A 802 -10.96 -21.47 -0.23
N PRO A 803 -10.01 -22.42 -0.26
CA PRO A 803 -8.64 -22.19 -0.73
C PRO A 803 -8.52 -22.05 -2.26
N ASP A 804 -9.61 -22.29 -2.99
CA ASP A 804 -9.73 -22.21 -4.45
C ASP A 804 -10.50 -20.96 -4.94
N SER A 805 -10.82 -20.03 -4.04
CA SER A 805 -11.45 -18.74 -4.36
C SER A 805 -10.49 -17.75 -5.03
N ARG A 806 -10.99 -16.67 -5.65
CA ARG A 806 -10.13 -15.67 -6.31
C ARG A 806 -9.23 -14.95 -5.31
N ASP A 807 -9.78 -14.59 -4.15
CA ASP A 807 -8.98 -13.97 -3.09
C ASP A 807 -7.95 -14.94 -2.50
N ALA A 808 -8.25 -16.24 -2.42
CA ALA A 808 -7.28 -17.24 -1.99
C ALA A 808 -6.10 -17.35 -2.97
N LEU A 809 -6.34 -17.29 -4.27
CA LEU A 809 -5.28 -17.31 -5.29
C LEU A 809 -4.44 -16.04 -5.25
N ALA A 810 -5.07 -14.87 -5.10
CA ALA A 810 -4.37 -13.60 -4.94
C ALA A 810 -3.48 -13.61 -3.69
N TYR A 811 -3.99 -14.14 -2.57
CA TYR A 811 -3.23 -14.35 -1.35
C TYR A 811 -2.05 -15.31 -1.57
N ALA A 812 -2.28 -16.47 -2.19
CA ALA A 812 -1.24 -17.47 -2.42
C ALA A 812 -0.08 -16.93 -3.25
N GLN A 813 -0.40 -16.16 -4.30
CA GLN A 813 0.59 -15.49 -5.12
C GLN A 813 1.36 -14.42 -4.32
N ALA A 814 0.65 -13.56 -3.59
CA ALA A 814 1.25 -12.46 -2.83
C ALA A 814 2.23 -12.96 -1.76
N VAL A 815 1.92 -14.06 -1.05
CA VAL A 815 2.83 -14.63 -0.04
C VAL A 815 4.17 -15.04 -0.66
N GLY A 816 4.13 -15.76 -1.79
CA GLY A 816 5.35 -16.22 -2.46
C GLY A 816 6.22 -15.08 -3.00
N GLU A 817 5.61 -13.97 -3.41
CA GLU A 817 6.32 -12.80 -3.95
C GLU A 817 6.87 -11.88 -2.85
N LEU A 818 6.11 -11.65 -1.78
CA LEU A 818 6.42 -10.64 -0.76
C LEU A 818 7.14 -11.20 0.47
N PHE A 819 6.97 -12.49 0.78
CA PHE A 819 7.60 -13.14 1.93
C PHE A 819 8.41 -14.38 1.49
N PRO A 820 9.62 -14.20 0.93
CA PRO A 820 10.45 -15.30 0.47
C PRO A 820 10.70 -16.34 1.58
N GLY A 821 10.38 -17.61 1.30
CA GLY A 821 10.53 -18.70 2.26
C GLY A 821 9.27 -18.98 3.10
N GLU A 822 8.29 -18.07 3.11
CA GLU A 822 6.95 -18.36 3.60
C GLU A 822 6.14 -19.14 2.56
N ARG A 823 5.10 -19.81 3.03
CA ARG A 823 4.14 -20.53 2.18
C ARG A 823 2.75 -20.05 2.52
N PRO A 824 1.84 -19.99 1.53
CA PRO A 824 0.46 -19.71 1.83
C PRO A 824 -0.14 -20.89 2.61
N THR A 825 -0.88 -20.55 3.66
CA THR A 825 -1.58 -21.48 4.55
C THR A 825 -3.04 -21.09 4.70
N LEU A 826 -3.88 -22.04 5.11
CA LEU A 826 -5.28 -21.77 5.49
C LEU A 826 -5.36 -20.69 6.56
N GLU A 827 -4.48 -20.69 7.56
CA GLU A 827 -4.52 -19.69 8.63
C GLU A 827 -4.08 -18.30 8.19
N GLY A 828 -3.12 -18.20 7.27
CA GLY A 828 -2.85 -16.91 6.66
C GLY A 828 -3.97 -16.46 5.73
N LEU A 829 -4.70 -17.36 5.06
CA LEU A 829 -5.90 -16.97 4.31
C LEU A 829 -7.00 -16.41 5.25
N ARG A 830 -7.18 -17.00 6.45
CA ARG A 830 -8.06 -16.42 7.49
C ARG A 830 -7.60 -15.02 7.92
N GLY A 831 -6.29 -14.85 8.10
CA GLY A 831 -5.68 -13.55 8.37
C GLY A 831 -5.95 -12.53 7.27
N TYR A 832 -5.79 -12.94 6.01
CA TYR A 832 -6.03 -12.09 4.84
C TYR A 832 -7.49 -11.65 4.76
N ALA A 833 -8.42 -12.58 4.89
CA ALA A 833 -9.85 -12.27 4.93
C ALA A 833 -10.22 -11.37 6.12
N THR A 834 -9.55 -11.51 7.26
CA THR A 834 -9.68 -10.60 8.42
C THR A 834 -9.22 -9.19 8.08
N GLY A 835 -8.10 -9.05 7.37
CA GLY A 835 -7.63 -7.76 6.87
C GLY A 835 -8.54 -7.13 5.82
N LEU A 836 -9.17 -7.93 4.95
CA LEU A 836 -10.18 -7.45 4.00
C LEU A 836 -11.47 -6.97 4.71
N ALA A 837 -11.92 -7.69 5.73
CA ALA A 837 -13.06 -7.29 6.56
C ALA A 837 -12.78 -5.96 7.28
N LEU A 838 -11.59 -5.83 7.86
CA LEU A 838 -11.11 -4.58 8.45
C LEU A 838 -11.12 -3.45 7.43
N ALA A 839 -10.55 -3.67 6.24
CA ALA A 839 -10.50 -2.69 5.17
C ALA A 839 -11.91 -2.24 4.73
N ALA A 840 -12.89 -3.15 4.70
CA ALA A 840 -14.28 -2.80 4.42
C ALA A 840 -14.92 -1.99 5.57
N ALA A 841 -14.57 -2.29 6.82
CA ALA A 841 -15.15 -1.67 8.01
C ALA A 841 -14.72 -0.20 8.19
N VAL A 842 -13.48 0.12 7.85
CA VAL A 842 -12.88 1.45 8.09
C VAL A 842 -13.12 2.47 6.97
N ARG A 843 -13.72 2.05 5.84
CA ARG A 843 -14.01 2.92 4.68
C ARG A 843 -15.01 4.05 4.96
N GLY A 844 -15.73 4.01 6.09
CA GLY A 844 -16.72 5.04 6.44
C GLY A 844 -16.35 5.88 7.66
N GLY A 845 -15.16 5.68 8.23
CA GLY A 845 -14.74 6.30 9.48
C GLY A 845 -13.85 5.37 10.33
N THR A 846 -13.02 5.98 11.17
CA THR A 846 -12.10 5.26 12.08
C THR A 846 -12.57 5.27 13.52
N ALA A 847 -13.66 5.98 13.82
CA ALA A 847 -14.24 5.90 15.15
C ALA A 847 -14.77 4.47 15.37
N PRO A 848 -14.60 3.90 16.58
CA PRO A 848 -15.12 2.58 16.91
C PRO A 848 -16.58 2.33 16.51
N ASP A 849 -17.42 3.38 16.59
CA ASP A 849 -18.84 3.30 16.28
C ASP A 849 -19.11 3.21 14.76
N ASP A 850 -18.35 3.95 13.94
CA ASP A 850 -18.42 3.87 12.48
C ASP A 850 -18.03 2.47 11.99
N VAL A 851 -16.94 1.94 12.56
CA VAL A 851 -16.44 0.58 12.29
C VAL A 851 -17.51 -0.46 12.64
N VAL A 852 -18.14 -0.35 13.82
CA VAL A 852 -19.23 -1.24 14.24
C VAL A 852 -20.43 -1.12 13.32
N ALA A 853 -20.82 0.10 12.93
CA ALA A 853 -21.96 0.32 12.04
C ALA A 853 -21.75 -0.38 10.68
N ARG A 854 -20.53 -0.29 10.13
CA ARG A 854 -20.15 -0.98 8.88
C ARG A 854 -20.09 -2.50 9.05
N LEU A 855 -19.52 -3.01 10.14
CA LEU A 855 -19.42 -4.45 10.38
C LEU A 855 -20.79 -5.12 10.62
N ARG A 856 -21.81 -4.37 11.06
CA ARG A 856 -23.19 -4.87 11.16
C ARG A 856 -23.88 -5.04 9.80
N ARG A 857 -23.40 -4.33 8.77
CA ARG A 857 -23.95 -4.38 7.40
C ARG A 857 -22.80 -4.39 6.39
N PRO A 858 -21.95 -5.43 6.38
CA PRO A 858 -20.77 -5.45 5.54
C PRO A 858 -21.18 -5.60 4.07
N ALA A 859 -20.58 -4.80 3.19
CA ALA A 859 -20.57 -5.15 1.77
C ALA A 859 -19.75 -6.44 1.57
N PRO A 860 -20.00 -7.23 0.52
CA PRO A 860 -19.14 -8.37 0.19
C PRO A 860 -17.69 -7.91 0.07
N PHE A 861 -16.83 -8.43 0.95
CA PHE A 861 -15.42 -8.03 1.04
C PHE A 861 -14.45 -9.14 0.65
N THR A 862 -14.92 -10.39 0.56
CA THR A 862 -14.13 -11.52 0.08
C THR A 862 -15.01 -12.64 -0.47
N ASP A 863 -14.50 -13.40 -1.43
CA ASP A 863 -15.08 -14.68 -1.87
C ASP A 863 -14.42 -15.91 -1.22
N ALA A 864 -13.45 -15.71 -0.32
CA ALA A 864 -12.76 -16.78 0.37
C ALA A 864 -13.52 -17.37 1.56
N ILE A 865 -14.58 -16.72 2.06
CA ILE A 865 -15.35 -17.20 3.22
C ILE A 865 -16.78 -17.56 2.81
N ALA A 866 -17.23 -18.75 3.20
CA ALA A 866 -18.56 -19.25 2.84
C ALA A 866 -19.71 -18.46 3.50
N ALA A 867 -19.54 -18.01 4.74
CA ALA A 867 -20.47 -17.12 5.43
C ALA A 867 -19.73 -16.35 6.55
N PRO A 868 -19.39 -15.06 6.39
CA PRO A 868 -18.44 -14.35 7.26
C PRO A 868 -18.89 -14.27 8.72
N TRP A 869 -20.13 -13.88 8.98
CA TRP A 869 -20.76 -13.96 10.30
C TRP A 869 -22.28 -13.80 10.17
N ARG A 870 -22.98 -14.07 11.27
CA ARG A 870 -24.42 -13.80 11.39
C ARG A 870 -24.70 -12.35 11.73
N ALA A 871 -25.69 -11.74 11.08
CA ALA A 871 -26.08 -10.37 11.36
C ALA A 871 -26.72 -10.20 12.75
N ASP A 872 -27.49 -11.21 13.21
CA ASP A 872 -28.18 -11.21 14.50
C ASP A 872 -27.29 -11.62 15.68
N ALA A 873 -26.21 -12.38 15.41
CA ALA A 873 -25.25 -12.83 16.41
C ALA A 873 -23.80 -12.78 15.85
N PRO A 874 -23.24 -11.59 15.60
CA PRO A 874 -21.94 -11.43 14.92
C PRO A 874 -20.76 -12.05 15.67
N ALA A 875 -20.87 -12.22 16.99
CA ALA A 875 -19.87 -12.88 17.82
C ALA A 875 -19.83 -14.41 17.69
N ALA A 876 -20.87 -15.02 17.10
CA ALA A 876 -20.98 -16.48 16.98
C ALA A 876 -19.97 -17.05 15.99
N GLY A 877 -19.71 -16.36 14.88
CA GLY A 877 -18.83 -16.85 13.81
C GLY A 877 -19.56 -17.39 12.59
N ALA A 878 -18.78 -17.86 11.61
CA ALA A 878 -19.29 -18.52 10.42
C ALA A 878 -20.10 -19.77 10.78
N GLN A 879 -21.19 -20.00 10.03
CA GLN A 879 -22.10 -21.14 10.22
C GLN A 879 -22.06 -22.14 9.07
N ARG A 880 -21.31 -21.83 8.00
CA ARG A 880 -21.28 -22.60 6.76
C ARG A 880 -19.85 -23.05 6.50
N PHE A 881 -19.69 -24.32 6.17
CA PHE A 881 -18.41 -24.98 6.04
C PHE A 881 -18.39 -25.85 4.79
N THR A 882 -17.29 -25.79 4.05
CA THR A 882 -16.93 -26.81 3.08
C THR A 882 -16.07 -27.87 3.76
N VAL A 883 -15.86 -29.02 3.11
CA VAL A 883 -14.96 -30.06 3.62
C VAL A 883 -13.75 -30.17 2.73
N LEU A 884 -12.58 -29.99 3.33
CA LEU A 884 -11.29 -29.97 2.67
C LEU A 884 -10.54 -31.27 2.92
N GLY A 885 -9.82 -31.73 1.89
CA GLY A 885 -8.84 -32.79 1.98
C GLY A 885 -7.55 -32.38 1.29
N PRO A 886 -6.38 -32.83 1.76
CA PRO A 886 -5.13 -32.54 1.11
C PRO A 886 -4.96 -33.39 -0.15
N THR A 887 -4.27 -32.85 -1.14
CA THR A 887 -3.85 -33.57 -2.35
C THR A 887 -2.35 -33.38 -2.56
N PHE A 888 -1.64 -34.47 -2.84
CA PHE A 888 -0.18 -34.49 -3.00
C PHE A 888 0.25 -35.07 -4.38
N LEU A 889 -0.63 -35.00 -5.39
CA LEU A 889 -0.35 -35.51 -6.74
C LEU A 889 0.70 -34.65 -7.45
N ALA A 890 1.60 -35.30 -8.20
CA ALA A 890 2.58 -34.60 -9.03
C ALA A 890 1.89 -33.90 -10.21
N ALA A 891 2.21 -32.62 -10.42
CA ALA A 891 1.65 -31.78 -11.49
C ALA A 891 1.88 -32.32 -12.92
N THR A 892 2.68 -33.37 -13.09
CA THR A 892 3.06 -33.98 -14.36
C THR A 892 2.27 -35.23 -14.72
N LEU A 893 1.46 -35.79 -13.81
CA LEU A 893 0.86 -37.12 -14.02
C LEU A 893 -0.46 -37.12 -14.82
N VAL A 894 -1.14 -35.98 -14.96
CA VAL A 894 -2.34 -35.89 -15.82
C VAL A 894 -2.33 -34.57 -16.60
N PRO A 895 -2.17 -34.61 -17.94
CA PRO A 895 -2.26 -33.43 -18.78
C PRO A 895 -3.65 -32.78 -18.67
N PRO A 896 -3.77 -31.43 -18.64
CA PRO A 896 -5.06 -30.74 -18.63
C PRO A 896 -5.96 -31.13 -19.81
N SER A 897 -5.36 -31.49 -20.95
CA SER A 897 -6.05 -31.97 -22.15
C SER A 897 -6.72 -33.33 -22.00
N ALA A 898 -6.38 -34.11 -20.97
CA ALA A 898 -6.94 -35.42 -20.68
C ALA A 898 -7.90 -35.40 -19.45
N GLY A 899 -8.39 -34.22 -19.07
CA GLY A 899 -9.24 -34.06 -17.88
C GLY A 899 -8.47 -33.97 -16.56
N GLY A 900 -7.16 -33.71 -16.58
CA GLY A 900 -6.38 -33.45 -15.39
C GLY A 900 -6.75 -32.11 -14.73
N GLU A 901 -7.12 -32.15 -13.45
CA GLU A 901 -7.42 -30.93 -12.67
C GLU A 901 -6.17 -30.03 -12.59
N SER A 902 -6.30 -28.78 -13.06
CA SER A 902 -5.32 -27.73 -12.75
C SER A 902 -5.49 -27.33 -11.28
N PHE A 903 -4.59 -27.77 -10.39
CA PHE A 903 -4.65 -27.37 -8.99
C PHE A 903 -4.20 -25.90 -8.83
N SER A 904 -5.14 -25.04 -8.46
CA SER A 904 -4.93 -23.61 -8.28
C SER A 904 -4.43 -23.32 -6.84
N GLY A 905 -3.18 -22.83 -6.71
CA GLY A 905 -2.56 -22.45 -5.42
C GLY A 905 -1.89 -23.62 -4.66
N ARG A 906 -0.56 -23.53 -4.44
CA ARG A 906 0.19 -24.53 -3.66
C ARG A 906 0.28 -24.10 -2.19
N PHE A 907 -0.49 -24.77 -1.33
CA PHE A 907 -0.47 -24.58 0.13
C PHE A 907 0.50 -25.54 0.84
N PHE A 908 0.83 -26.67 0.21
CA PHE A 908 1.90 -27.57 0.65
C PHE A 908 3.16 -27.40 -0.21
N ALA A 909 4.27 -28.06 0.17
CA ALA A 909 5.49 -28.06 -0.65
C ALA A 909 5.24 -28.63 -2.06
N ASP A 910 4.45 -29.69 -2.10
CA ASP A 910 4.21 -30.61 -3.20
C ASP A 910 2.71 -30.87 -3.42
N GLY A 911 1.84 -30.04 -2.85
CA GLY A 911 0.41 -30.30 -2.82
C GLY A 911 -0.47 -29.06 -2.59
N ALA A 912 -1.78 -29.29 -2.58
CA ALA A 912 -2.80 -28.27 -2.40
C ALA A 912 -3.96 -28.80 -1.56
N TRP A 913 -4.88 -27.91 -1.20
CA TRP A 913 -6.18 -28.29 -0.67
C TRP A 913 -7.17 -28.52 -1.80
N ARG A 914 -8.07 -29.48 -1.63
CA ARG A 914 -9.19 -29.73 -2.53
C ARG A 914 -10.49 -29.79 -1.73
N ARG A 915 -11.55 -29.19 -2.26
CA ARG A 915 -12.92 -29.42 -1.77
C ARG A 915 -13.34 -30.86 -2.10
N LEU A 916 -13.72 -31.61 -1.09
CA LEU A 916 -14.13 -33.02 -1.25
C LEU A 916 -15.57 -33.16 -1.74
N THR A 917 -16.33 -32.07 -1.75
CA THR A 917 -17.73 -32.01 -2.16
C THR A 917 -18.09 -30.57 -2.53
N SER A 918 -19.04 -30.41 -3.45
CA SER A 918 -19.66 -29.13 -3.78
C SER A 918 -20.64 -28.66 -2.69
N ASP A 919 -21.06 -29.56 -1.79
CA ASP A 919 -21.97 -29.23 -0.70
C ASP A 919 -21.33 -28.28 0.31
N VAL A 920 -22.18 -27.40 0.84
CA VAL A 920 -21.86 -26.56 2.01
C VAL A 920 -22.69 -27.07 3.19
N TYR A 921 -22.01 -27.44 4.27
CA TYR A 921 -22.63 -27.97 5.48
C TYR A 921 -22.75 -26.90 6.57
N GLY A 922 -23.65 -27.12 7.52
CA GLY A 922 -23.88 -26.23 8.66
C GLY A 922 -25.37 -26.00 8.95
N PRO A 923 -25.71 -25.41 10.10
CA PRO A 923 -27.10 -25.06 10.43
C PRO A 923 -27.69 -24.01 9.45
N PRO A 924 -29.02 -23.88 9.34
CA PRO A 924 -29.64 -22.80 8.59
C PRO A 924 -29.27 -21.45 9.17
N LEU A 925 -29.02 -20.47 8.30
CA LEU A 925 -28.74 -19.10 8.72
C LEU A 925 -29.94 -18.45 9.44
N ALA A 926 -31.17 -18.93 9.21
CA ALA A 926 -32.40 -18.41 9.81
C ALA A 926 -32.70 -18.93 11.23
N ALA A 927 -31.97 -19.92 11.76
CA ALA A 927 -32.25 -20.50 13.08
C ALA A 927 -31.81 -19.55 14.22
N PRO A 928 -32.66 -19.14 15.19
CA PRO A 928 -32.30 -18.14 16.21
C PRO A 928 -31.20 -18.63 17.17
N VAL A 929 -30.32 -17.71 17.62
CA VAL A 929 -29.37 -17.98 18.73
C VAL A 929 -30.08 -17.73 20.06
N LEU A 930 -30.08 -18.73 20.95
CA LEU A 930 -30.60 -18.57 22.29
C LEU A 930 -29.66 -17.71 23.12
N SER A 931 -30.15 -16.57 23.63
CA SER A 931 -29.46 -15.83 24.67
C SER A 931 -29.45 -16.67 25.96
N ALA A 932 -28.31 -16.67 26.67
CA ALA A 932 -28.40 -16.92 28.11
C ALA A 932 -29.31 -15.83 28.67
N ARG A 933 -30.39 -16.18 29.35
CA ARG A 933 -31.22 -15.20 30.06
C ARG A 933 -30.30 -14.33 30.92
N ARG A 934 -30.56 -13.01 30.91
CA ARG A 934 -29.77 -11.98 31.60
C ARG A 934 -29.54 -12.31 33.05
#